data_AF-A0A0S4U4A1-F1
#
_entry.id   AF-A0A0S4U4A1-F1
#
_cell.length_a   1.000
_cell.length_b   1.000
_cell.length_c   1.000
_cell.angle_alpha   90.00
_cell.angle_beta   90.00
_cell.angle_gamma   90.00
#
_symmetry.space_group_name_H-M   'P 1'
#
loop_
_entity.id
_entity.type
_entity.pdbx_description
1 polymer ?
#
loop_
_entity_poly.entity_id
_entity_poly.type
_entity_poly.pdbx_seq_one_letter_code
_entity_poly.pdbx_strand_id
1 'polypeptide(L)'
;MTHWYEPLRDIVSLGSQSEKIANMGELHAARLKHLSQFFTPDAVARLMWSVVASWQIDRRITVLDNSIGSGRLLQFADPERHAIYGVDVHAPTIEAVQQVVEAAGFECELLHAGMEDIHPKRFDVAIINPPFSLHLESPHLKPFSCTTWGRFGRHSSALSHEYALEQALEAAQLVVALLPLTFVQKFDKQLKSWDEPYASAARRLVGVFELPANAFREEGAEVRTAIAVFSKYRELRESVVRQVLTLEEAKLPELRLNLDVQAREARLSHQRVSEDSPAIKRPVTSQKRVRINHDGRRIVLGFECGLVEALVKNEILDRRIVSLEGQRLPRGFRYAGQARLDLETYLVQEDPHAALESLVQLIEDAGGSPEFADGFLTHFSRRLRRSRRQSVPLSHVVWANSAQRADEVEGIARKTHVTDPTKWGSPVVKAGQRMRFSRVDVGRYVYEVAGTRYELTLDELNGRFAIENASHGWETVHEGLLKAYPNEARAMRLRMQELGIDAWLDWEFQQDDLIELLLKPQGAIAAWEQACGKSRLAVALILLSGVKHGLIVVEARLIEEMRTELANMPRVASLVKIVQSPEDVDDLNTVNLISYERLRMPIHSGTSKRVTYAHRLRRRIGLVAADEGERLANPASDQSRALWQLSARRRYVLTGTPVANYPRDVFGLVAFAGGDGTAAQPYGYRRGYLEPWWLSSVQHAVRGIERFRDDFVVLEWVTWEFAESLQDGAKREVPKIGNLPQYRKMLAPHVKRRIVDEPAVSRYIRIEKPDVEVVETEWDASHLSFYLRTADEFARWYRDQCKVDRGNNLITLLARLRAVHFAANYPQYGVDGIGVHGALTSKQRAVVDRLVEIHEEGAQAILFAENPGLIELLRRELEKRGVDAVPFHGGIPIRKRVADKDKRFLNGNATGLLCTKASGRAGYNLPNADYVLFYDRSWTWRIEYQAMRRALRWNRKGRLKLVYFHLPGSIDVYQDQMVAHKRDATEAGLDWATPVLEDEAFMHMDTLLDQFVDDLAVLHGRTHRDQREVLKEAA
;
A
#
# COMPACT_ATOMS: atom_id res chain seq x y z
N MET A 1 54.21 -29.75 -5.85
CA MET A 1 53.27 -29.75 -4.71
C MET A 1 52.47 -31.03 -4.80
N THR A 2 52.37 -31.78 -3.71
CA THR A 2 51.47 -32.93 -3.63
C THR A 2 50.04 -32.45 -3.90
N HIS A 3 49.25 -33.23 -4.64
CA HIS A 3 47.86 -32.89 -4.92
C HIS A 3 47.10 -32.72 -3.60
N TRP A 4 46.26 -31.69 -3.47
CA TRP A 4 45.67 -31.31 -2.18
C TRP A 4 44.82 -32.43 -1.55
N TYR A 5 44.21 -33.28 -2.38
CA TYR A 5 43.39 -34.41 -1.95
C TYR A 5 44.20 -35.62 -1.43
N GLU A 6 45.52 -35.68 -1.69
CA GLU A 6 46.33 -36.86 -1.38
C GLU A 6 46.23 -37.34 0.08
N PRO A 7 46.18 -36.45 1.10
CA PRO A 7 46.02 -36.86 2.51
C PRO A 7 44.70 -37.56 2.83
N LEU A 8 43.66 -37.42 1.98
CA LEU A 8 42.35 -38.05 2.19
C LEU A 8 42.25 -39.45 1.57
N ARG A 9 43.26 -39.89 0.81
CA ARG A 9 43.25 -41.21 0.15
C ARG A 9 43.31 -42.38 1.13
N ASP A 10 43.84 -42.15 2.33
CA ASP A 10 43.91 -43.14 3.40
C ASP A 10 42.55 -43.39 4.09
N ILE A 11 41.54 -42.56 3.81
CA ILE A 11 40.19 -42.76 4.32
C ILE A 11 39.50 -43.85 3.50
N VAL A 12 39.14 -44.95 4.18
CA VAL A 12 38.47 -46.11 3.58
C VAL A 12 36.97 -46.08 3.93
N SER A 13 36.10 -46.46 3.00
CA SER A 13 34.64 -46.41 3.17
C SER A 13 34.15 -47.44 4.19
N LEU A 14 33.18 -47.09 5.04
CA LEU A 14 32.60 -48.03 6.01
C LEU A 14 31.94 -49.24 5.34
N GLY A 15 31.47 -49.08 4.09
CA GLY A 15 30.93 -50.17 3.29
C GLY A 15 31.98 -51.20 2.86
N SER A 16 33.18 -50.75 2.47
CA SER A 16 34.26 -51.64 2.02
C SER A 16 34.92 -52.45 3.15
N GLN A 17 34.77 -52.00 4.40
CA GLN A 17 35.28 -52.69 5.61
C GLN A 17 34.34 -53.77 6.17
N SER A 18 33.17 -53.97 5.55
CA SER A 18 32.11 -54.86 6.08
C SER A 18 32.17 -56.29 5.53
N GLU A 19 31.78 -57.28 6.36
CA GLU A 19 31.67 -58.68 5.92
C GLU A 19 30.55 -58.84 4.88
N LYS A 20 30.75 -59.72 3.88
CA LYS A 20 29.74 -59.99 2.85
C LYS A 20 28.48 -60.60 3.46
N ILE A 21 27.36 -59.91 3.32
CA ILE A 21 26.05 -60.31 3.88
C ILE A 21 25.44 -61.43 3.03
N ALA A 22 25.00 -62.51 3.68
CA ALA A 22 24.47 -63.70 3.01
C ALA A 22 22.96 -63.66 2.71
N ASN A 23 22.17 -62.80 3.38
CA ASN A 23 20.70 -62.75 3.25
C ASN A 23 20.10 -61.35 3.08
N MET A 24 19.02 -61.24 2.28
CA MET A 24 18.33 -59.98 1.95
C MET A 24 17.70 -59.26 3.17
N GLY A 25 17.36 -59.98 4.24
CA GLY A 25 16.78 -59.40 5.46
C GLY A 25 17.80 -58.66 6.34
N GLU A 26 19.08 -59.05 6.28
CA GLU A 26 20.18 -58.43 7.04
C GLU A 26 20.75 -57.20 6.32
N LEU A 27 20.48 -57.08 5.02
CA LEU A 27 20.94 -56.00 4.15
C LEU A 27 20.46 -54.61 4.60
N HIS A 28 19.23 -54.51 5.12
CA HIS A 28 18.68 -53.24 5.59
C HIS A 28 19.33 -52.77 6.89
N ALA A 29 19.58 -53.68 7.83
CA ALA A 29 20.26 -53.38 9.10
C ALA A 29 21.74 -53.04 8.88
N ALA A 30 22.41 -53.72 7.96
CA ALA A 30 23.80 -53.40 7.61
C ALA A 30 23.94 -52.04 6.92
N ARG A 31 22.98 -51.65 6.05
CA ARG A 31 22.95 -50.32 5.43
C ARG A 31 22.83 -49.17 6.43
N LEU A 32 22.09 -49.39 7.53
CA LEU A 32 22.02 -48.44 8.65
C LEU A 32 23.33 -48.38 9.44
N LYS A 33 24.02 -49.51 9.60
CA LYS A 33 25.30 -49.60 10.32
C LYS A 33 26.48 -48.99 9.56
N HIS A 34 26.52 -49.15 8.24
CA HIS A 34 27.59 -48.60 7.38
C HIS A 34 27.21 -47.27 6.71
N LEU A 35 26.04 -46.73 7.05
CA LEU A 35 25.47 -45.49 6.46
C LEU A 35 25.35 -45.55 4.92
N SER A 36 25.43 -46.75 4.35
CA SER A 36 25.54 -47.00 2.90
C SER A 36 26.66 -46.20 2.21
N GLN A 37 27.76 -45.93 2.93
CA GLN A 37 28.89 -45.16 2.45
C GLN A 37 29.79 -46.01 1.52
N PHE A 38 29.75 -45.72 0.22
CA PHE A 38 30.69 -46.22 -0.79
C PHE A 38 31.33 -45.02 -1.48
N PHE A 39 32.66 -44.97 -1.57
CA PHE A 39 33.33 -43.83 -2.17
C PHE A 39 33.37 -43.92 -3.69
N THR A 40 33.30 -42.77 -4.36
CA THR A 40 33.24 -42.72 -5.82
C THR A 40 34.60 -43.07 -6.44
N PRO A 41 34.73 -44.07 -7.32
CA PRO A 41 35.99 -44.37 -8.02
C PRO A 41 36.56 -43.16 -8.76
N ASP A 42 37.88 -43.02 -8.82
CA ASP A 42 38.56 -41.85 -9.42
C ASP A 42 38.17 -41.61 -10.88
N ALA A 43 37.97 -42.69 -11.66
CA ALA A 43 37.50 -42.60 -13.04
C ALA A 43 36.10 -41.98 -13.13
N VAL A 44 35.18 -42.37 -12.24
CA VAL A 44 33.81 -41.85 -12.19
C VAL A 44 33.80 -40.40 -11.69
N ALA A 45 34.58 -40.09 -10.65
CA ALA A 45 34.72 -38.73 -10.15
C ALA A 45 35.25 -37.77 -11.23
N ARG A 46 36.23 -38.22 -12.03
CA ARG A 46 36.78 -37.45 -13.16
C ARG A 46 35.75 -37.18 -14.24
N LEU A 47 34.96 -38.19 -14.60
CA LEU A 47 33.86 -38.05 -15.56
C LEU A 47 32.81 -37.03 -15.08
N MET A 48 32.36 -37.13 -13.85
CA MET A 48 31.39 -36.18 -13.26
C MET A 48 31.96 -34.75 -13.22
N TRP A 49 33.22 -34.59 -12.80
CA TRP A 49 33.87 -33.28 -12.72
C TRP A 49 34.10 -32.64 -14.08
N SER A 50 34.22 -33.42 -15.16
CA SER A 50 34.41 -32.88 -16.52
C SER A 50 33.30 -31.93 -16.97
N VAL A 51 32.08 -32.11 -16.46
CA VAL A 51 30.92 -31.22 -16.70
C VAL A 51 31.09 -29.89 -15.97
N VAL A 52 31.61 -29.93 -14.74
CA VAL A 52 31.85 -28.73 -13.92
C VAL A 52 33.01 -27.93 -14.49
N ALA A 53 34.09 -28.61 -14.88
CA ALA A 53 35.30 -28.01 -15.43
C ALA A 53 35.08 -27.27 -16.76
N SER A 54 34.03 -27.61 -17.52
CA SER A 54 33.67 -26.87 -18.74
C SER A 54 33.09 -25.48 -18.47
N TRP A 55 32.66 -25.18 -17.25
CA TRP A 55 32.08 -23.89 -16.92
C TRP A 55 33.15 -22.92 -16.40
N GLN A 56 33.36 -21.81 -17.12
CA GLN A 56 34.34 -20.78 -16.77
C GLN A 56 33.64 -19.42 -16.62
N ILE A 57 33.73 -18.82 -15.43
CA ILE A 57 33.17 -17.51 -15.10
C ILE A 57 34.19 -16.70 -14.28
N ASP A 58 34.10 -15.36 -14.36
CA ASP A 58 35.01 -14.44 -13.66
C ASP A 58 34.63 -14.23 -12.19
N ARG A 59 34.39 -15.34 -11.49
CA ARG A 59 34.18 -15.44 -10.03
C ARG A 59 34.31 -16.90 -9.59
N ARG A 60 34.42 -17.13 -8.29
CA ARG A 60 34.36 -18.49 -7.75
C ARG A 60 32.99 -19.13 -7.99
N ILE A 61 33.03 -20.42 -8.36
CA ILE A 61 31.88 -21.30 -8.53
C ILE A 61 31.61 -21.99 -7.18
N THR A 62 30.38 -21.86 -6.67
CA THR A 62 29.97 -22.52 -5.42
C THR A 62 29.52 -23.96 -5.71
N VAL A 63 30.21 -24.93 -5.10
CA VAL A 63 30.00 -26.36 -5.31
C VAL A 63 29.45 -27.00 -4.04
N LEU A 64 28.28 -27.64 -4.15
CA LEU A 64 27.62 -28.37 -3.08
C LEU A 64 27.75 -29.88 -3.28
N ASP A 65 28.13 -30.59 -2.22
CA ASP A 65 27.90 -32.04 -2.08
C ASP A 65 27.10 -32.30 -0.80
N ASN A 66 25.83 -32.68 -0.94
CA ASN A 66 24.94 -32.94 0.19
C ASN A 66 25.14 -34.33 0.83
N SER A 67 26.18 -35.05 0.43
CA SER A 67 26.64 -36.32 1.01
C SER A 67 28.13 -36.51 0.72
N ILE A 68 28.98 -35.63 1.26
CA ILE A 68 30.36 -35.40 0.80
C ILE A 68 31.30 -36.59 0.99
N GLY A 69 31.06 -37.47 1.98
CA GLY A 69 31.92 -38.61 2.25
C GLY A 69 33.38 -38.18 2.44
N SER A 70 34.31 -38.93 1.85
CA SER A 70 35.74 -38.59 1.82
C SER A 70 36.11 -37.41 0.92
N GLY A 71 35.15 -36.67 0.37
CA GLY A 71 35.40 -35.56 -0.56
C GLY A 71 35.89 -36.00 -1.94
N ARG A 72 35.82 -37.29 -2.28
CA ARG A 72 36.45 -37.86 -3.49
C ARG A 72 35.89 -37.30 -4.80
N LEU A 73 34.61 -36.89 -4.82
CA LEU A 73 34.01 -36.19 -5.96
C LEU A 73 34.62 -34.81 -6.22
N LEU A 74 35.15 -34.19 -5.17
CA LEU A 74 35.66 -32.82 -5.20
C LEU A 74 37.16 -32.77 -5.49
N GLN A 75 37.87 -33.91 -5.58
CA GLN A 75 39.33 -33.95 -5.70
C GLN A 75 39.90 -33.09 -6.85
N PHE A 76 39.13 -32.87 -7.92
CA PHE A 76 39.54 -32.06 -9.07
C PHE A 76 39.20 -30.56 -8.94
N ALA A 77 38.73 -30.13 -7.77
CA ALA A 77 38.46 -28.73 -7.46
C ALA A 77 39.74 -27.91 -7.36
N ASP A 78 39.61 -26.64 -7.75
CA ASP A 78 40.66 -25.63 -7.75
C ASP A 78 40.30 -24.53 -6.73
N PRO A 79 41.15 -24.25 -5.71
CA PRO A 79 40.87 -23.28 -4.64
C PRO A 79 40.79 -21.83 -5.12
N GLU A 80 41.34 -21.50 -6.29
CA GLU A 80 41.19 -20.17 -6.87
C GLU A 80 39.81 -20.00 -7.53
N ARG A 81 39.24 -21.11 -8.03
CA ARG A 81 38.03 -21.09 -8.86
C ARG A 81 36.78 -21.61 -8.16
N HIS A 82 36.89 -22.34 -7.05
CA HIS A 82 35.76 -23.01 -6.42
C HIS A 82 35.68 -22.72 -4.93
N ALA A 83 34.45 -22.64 -4.43
CA ALA A 83 34.12 -22.66 -3.01
C ALA A 83 33.34 -23.95 -2.70
N ILE A 84 33.74 -24.67 -1.64
CA ILE A 84 33.29 -26.03 -1.33
C ILE A 84 32.30 -26.04 -0.17
N TYR A 85 31.15 -26.66 -0.39
CA TYR A 85 30.11 -26.80 0.63
C TYR A 85 29.67 -28.25 0.69
N GLY A 86 29.44 -28.76 1.89
CA GLY A 86 28.92 -30.11 2.00
C GLY A 86 28.62 -30.56 3.41
N VAL A 87 28.00 -31.73 3.49
CA VAL A 87 27.63 -32.33 4.77
C VAL A 87 27.91 -33.82 4.78
N ASP A 88 28.24 -34.34 5.95
CA ASP A 88 28.27 -35.77 6.21
C ASP A 88 27.78 -36.05 7.64
N VAL A 89 27.24 -37.26 7.82
CA VAL A 89 26.80 -37.80 9.11
C VAL A 89 27.94 -38.44 9.89
N HIS A 90 29.07 -38.77 9.24
CA HIS A 90 30.22 -39.40 9.86
C HIS A 90 31.28 -38.37 10.28
N ALA A 91 31.26 -37.99 11.56
CA ALA A 91 32.15 -36.96 12.13
C ALA A 91 33.65 -37.13 11.78
N PRO A 92 34.28 -38.31 11.92
CA PRO A 92 35.71 -38.45 11.61
C PRO A 92 36.05 -38.15 10.14
N THR A 93 35.13 -38.47 9.22
CA THR A 93 35.36 -38.24 7.79
C THR A 93 35.22 -36.75 7.45
N ILE A 94 34.14 -36.10 7.91
CA ILE A 94 33.92 -34.68 7.60
C ILE A 94 34.96 -33.77 8.26
N GLU A 95 35.42 -34.10 9.47
CA GLU A 95 36.49 -33.38 10.15
C GLU A 95 37.83 -33.48 9.40
N ALA A 96 38.17 -34.69 8.90
CA ALA A 96 39.37 -34.88 8.09
C ALA A 96 39.30 -34.13 6.75
N VAL A 97 38.17 -34.20 6.06
CA VAL A 97 37.95 -33.46 4.80
C VAL A 97 38.04 -31.96 5.04
N GLN A 98 37.44 -31.45 6.11
CA GLN A 98 37.48 -30.04 6.47
C GLN A 98 38.92 -29.55 6.68
N GLN A 99 39.72 -30.27 7.47
CA GLN A 99 41.11 -29.90 7.71
C GLN A 99 41.93 -29.81 6.41
N VAL A 100 41.74 -30.77 5.49
CA VAL A 100 42.48 -30.80 4.23
C VAL A 100 42.02 -29.72 3.26
N VAL A 101 40.70 -29.47 3.16
CA VAL A 101 40.12 -28.44 2.29
C VAL A 101 40.50 -27.04 2.77
N GLU A 102 40.46 -26.78 4.08
CA GLU A 102 40.92 -25.51 4.65
C GLU A 102 42.43 -25.30 4.45
N ALA A 103 43.24 -26.35 4.69
CA ALA A 103 44.70 -26.28 4.49
C ALA A 103 45.10 -26.05 3.02
N ALA A 104 44.26 -26.50 2.07
CA ALA A 104 44.44 -26.27 0.64
C ALA A 104 44.01 -24.86 0.18
N GLY A 105 43.42 -24.04 1.05
CA GLY A 105 43.07 -22.65 0.78
C GLY A 105 41.69 -22.44 0.15
N PHE A 106 40.80 -23.43 0.21
CA PHE A 106 39.42 -23.26 -0.27
C PHE A 106 38.61 -22.35 0.66
N GLU A 107 37.70 -21.59 0.08
CA GLU A 107 36.55 -21.07 0.81
C GLU A 107 35.56 -22.20 0.99
N CYS A 108 35.29 -22.61 2.24
CA CYS A 108 34.43 -23.76 2.48
C CYS A 108 33.53 -23.64 3.71
N GLU A 109 32.42 -24.38 3.68
CA GLU A 109 31.54 -24.61 4.83
C GLU A 109 31.12 -26.09 4.80
N LEU A 110 31.75 -26.88 5.68
CA LEU A 110 31.45 -28.29 5.88
C LEU A 110 30.74 -28.49 7.22
N LEU A 111 29.61 -29.21 7.23
CA LEU A 111 28.83 -29.42 8.44
C LEU A 111 28.69 -30.91 8.77
N HIS A 112 28.91 -31.24 10.05
CA HIS A 112 28.49 -32.52 10.61
C HIS A 112 26.96 -32.51 10.82
N ALA A 113 26.24 -32.97 9.80
CA ALA A 113 24.77 -32.99 9.75
C ALA A 113 24.26 -34.01 8.73
N GLY A 114 23.05 -34.51 8.94
CA GLY A 114 22.32 -35.26 7.92
C GLY A 114 21.80 -34.34 6.82
N MET A 115 21.57 -34.89 5.62
CA MET A 115 20.95 -34.15 4.52
C MET A 115 19.53 -33.67 4.87
N GLU A 116 18.85 -34.39 5.77
CA GLU A 116 17.55 -34.03 6.34
C GLU A 116 17.57 -32.73 7.15
N ASP A 117 18.70 -32.33 7.71
CA ASP A 117 18.81 -31.20 8.65
C ASP A 117 19.33 -29.92 7.98
N ILE A 118 19.60 -29.96 6.67
CA ILE A 118 20.10 -28.83 5.90
C ILE A 118 19.13 -28.36 4.82
N HIS A 119 19.22 -27.07 4.52
CA HIS A 119 18.42 -26.41 3.49
C HIS A 119 19.32 -25.57 2.58
N PRO A 120 20.08 -26.21 1.68
CA PRO A 120 20.98 -25.51 0.77
C PRO A 120 20.19 -24.64 -0.22
N LYS A 121 20.69 -23.44 -0.52
CA LYS A 121 20.10 -22.52 -1.50
C LYS A 121 21.17 -21.74 -2.26
N ARG A 122 20.86 -21.47 -3.53
CA ARG A 122 21.60 -20.53 -4.41
C ARG A 122 23.04 -20.97 -4.72
N PHE A 123 23.23 -22.27 -4.91
CA PHE A 123 24.49 -22.84 -5.39
C PHE A 123 24.60 -22.76 -6.91
N ASP A 124 25.82 -22.67 -7.40
CA ASP A 124 26.11 -22.74 -8.83
C ASP A 124 26.02 -24.19 -9.31
N VAL A 125 26.70 -25.10 -8.59
CA VAL A 125 26.80 -26.53 -8.92
C VAL A 125 26.48 -27.38 -7.71
N ALA A 126 25.76 -28.48 -7.90
CA ALA A 126 25.72 -29.60 -6.97
C ALA A 126 26.28 -30.85 -7.64
N ILE A 127 27.33 -31.43 -7.07
CA ILE A 127 27.90 -32.71 -7.52
C ILE A 127 27.70 -33.71 -6.38
N ILE A 128 26.89 -34.74 -6.63
CA ILE A 128 26.36 -35.58 -5.53
C ILE A 128 26.52 -37.07 -5.84
N ASN A 129 26.89 -37.84 -4.80
CA ASN A 129 26.79 -39.29 -4.75
C ASN A 129 26.07 -39.68 -3.44
N PRO A 130 24.73 -39.62 -3.42
CA PRO A 130 23.99 -39.90 -2.20
C PRO A 130 23.96 -41.41 -1.88
N PRO A 131 23.83 -41.80 -0.60
CA PRO A 131 23.60 -43.18 -0.22
C PRO A 131 22.33 -43.73 -0.89
N PHE A 132 22.41 -44.95 -1.40
CA PHE A 132 21.29 -45.58 -2.11
C PHE A 132 20.38 -46.33 -1.15
N SER A 133 19.07 -46.09 -1.27
CA SER A 133 18.01 -46.79 -0.54
C SER A 133 18.08 -46.72 1.00
N LEU A 134 18.82 -45.77 1.59
CA LEU A 134 18.72 -45.46 3.02
C LEU A 134 17.39 -44.73 3.27
N HIS A 135 16.61 -45.19 4.27
CA HIS A 135 15.32 -44.60 4.62
C HIS A 135 15.54 -43.50 5.66
N LEU A 136 15.22 -42.26 5.29
CA LEU A 136 15.30 -41.08 6.16
C LEU A 136 13.97 -40.89 6.88
N GLU A 137 14.00 -40.70 8.19
CA GLU A 137 12.85 -40.23 8.97
C GLU A 137 13.26 -39.02 9.80
N SER A 138 12.75 -37.84 9.44
CA SER A 138 13.05 -36.61 10.17
C SER A 138 11.92 -35.59 10.02
N PRO A 139 11.59 -34.82 11.08
CA PRO A 139 10.66 -33.70 10.98
C PRO A 139 11.25 -32.51 10.18
N HIS A 140 12.54 -32.56 9.85
CA HIS A 140 13.26 -31.52 9.11
C HIS A 140 13.21 -31.70 7.60
N LEU A 141 12.71 -32.86 7.13
CA LEU A 141 12.55 -33.10 5.70
C LEU A 141 11.65 -32.03 5.08
N LYS A 142 12.16 -31.43 4.01
CA LYS A 142 11.40 -30.49 3.21
C LYS A 142 10.32 -31.21 2.41
N PRO A 143 9.09 -30.67 2.28
CA PRO A 143 8.07 -31.27 1.42
C PRO A 143 8.49 -31.24 -0.05
N PHE A 144 8.94 -32.39 -0.56
CA PHE A 144 9.19 -32.68 -1.97
C PHE A 144 8.23 -33.78 -2.46
N SER A 145 8.18 -34.03 -3.76
CA SER A 145 7.36 -35.13 -4.31
C SER A 145 7.79 -36.52 -3.82
N CYS A 146 9.05 -36.67 -3.39
CA CYS A 146 9.57 -37.91 -2.83
C CYS A 146 9.32 -38.07 -1.32
N THR A 147 8.84 -37.02 -0.61
CA THR A 147 8.60 -37.12 0.84
C THR A 147 7.18 -37.60 1.13
N THR A 148 7.09 -38.60 2.00
CA THR A 148 5.86 -39.33 2.32
C THR A 148 5.53 -39.22 3.81
N TRP A 149 4.53 -39.97 4.27
CA TRP A 149 4.16 -40.02 5.67
C TRP A 149 5.16 -40.88 6.46
N GLY A 150 5.74 -40.30 7.51
CA GLY A 150 6.69 -40.97 8.41
C GLY A 150 6.28 -40.85 9.87
N ARG A 151 7.19 -41.23 10.77
CA ARG A 151 7.00 -41.20 12.22
C ARG A 151 6.64 -39.80 12.78
N PHE A 152 7.00 -38.72 12.08
CA PHE A 152 6.74 -37.34 12.51
C PHE A 152 5.60 -36.66 11.74
N GLY A 153 4.80 -37.43 10.99
CA GLY A 153 3.65 -36.94 10.22
C GLY A 153 3.91 -36.84 8.71
N ARG A 154 3.11 -36.04 8.02
CA ARG A 154 3.21 -35.84 6.57
C ARG A 154 4.56 -35.19 6.20
N HIS A 155 5.18 -35.65 5.11
CA HIS A 155 6.48 -35.17 4.61
C HIS A 155 7.65 -35.40 5.56
N SER A 156 7.58 -36.45 6.41
CA SER A 156 8.64 -36.79 7.38
C SER A 156 9.36 -38.11 7.13
N SER A 157 9.10 -38.75 5.98
CA SER A 157 9.86 -39.91 5.48
C SER A 157 10.29 -39.71 4.03
N ALA A 158 11.47 -40.20 3.64
CA ALA A 158 11.92 -40.27 2.25
C ALA A 158 13.03 -41.30 2.05
N LEU A 159 13.25 -41.73 0.80
CA LEU A 159 14.48 -42.42 0.42
C LEU A 159 15.58 -41.38 0.17
N SER A 160 16.73 -41.57 0.81
CA SER A 160 17.96 -40.73 0.75
C SER A 160 18.30 -40.21 -0.65
N HIS A 161 18.61 -41.08 -1.61
CA HIS A 161 18.92 -40.69 -2.99
C HIS A 161 17.81 -39.91 -3.71
N GLU A 162 16.54 -40.15 -3.39
CA GLU A 162 15.43 -39.36 -3.96
C GLU A 162 15.39 -37.95 -3.34
N TYR A 163 15.55 -37.87 -2.02
CA TYR A 163 15.56 -36.60 -1.28
C TYR A 163 16.79 -35.75 -1.62
N ALA A 164 17.98 -36.36 -1.69
CA ALA A 164 19.22 -35.70 -2.04
C ALA A 164 19.16 -35.08 -3.43
N LEU A 165 18.53 -35.76 -4.41
CA LEU A 165 18.34 -35.22 -5.75
C LEU A 165 17.42 -34.01 -5.74
N GLU A 166 16.23 -34.10 -5.12
CA GLU A 166 15.29 -32.96 -5.07
C GLU A 166 15.88 -31.75 -4.33
N GLN A 167 16.62 -32.01 -3.24
CA GLN A 167 17.34 -30.97 -2.51
C GLN A 167 18.42 -30.30 -3.38
N ALA A 168 19.21 -31.08 -4.14
CA ALA A 168 20.23 -30.55 -5.04
C ALA A 168 19.63 -29.78 -6.22
N LEU A 169 18.53 -30.28 -6.80
CA LEU A 169 17.79 -29.58 -7.84
C LEU A 169 17.30 -28.24 -7.29
N GLU A 170 16.65 -28.18 -6.14
CA GLU A 170 16.22 -26.90 -5.60
C GLU A 170 17.38 -25.93 -5.32
N ALA A 171 18.50 -26.46 -4.84
CA ALA A 171 19.63 -25.66 -4.37
C ALA A 171 20.50 -25.08 -5.50
N ALA A 172 20.73 -25.82 -6.57
CA ALA A 172 21.77 -25.51 -7.57
C ALA A 172 21.25 -25.28 -8.99
N GLN A 173 22.04 -24.57 -9.82
CA GLN A 173 21.73 -24.37 -11.24
C GLN A 173 22.04 -25.62 -12.06
N LEU A 174 23.25 -26.17 -11.87
CA LEU A 174 23.74 -27.40 -12.47
C LEU A 174 23.78 -28.50 -11.41
N VAL A 175 23.20 -29.67 -11.70
CA VAL A 175 23.33 -30.85 -10.83
C VAL A 175 23.95 -31.99 -11.61
N VAL A 176 25.01 -32.59 -11.08
CA VAL A 176 25.66 -33.79 -11.61
C VAL A 176 25.54 -34.87 -10.54
N ALA A 177 24.64 -35.82 -10.75
CA ALA A 177 24.28 -36.81 -9.75
C ALA A 177 24.64 -38.23 -10.20
N LEU A 178 25.28 -38.98 -9.33
CA LEU A 178 25.44 -40.43 -9.48
C LEU A 178 24.25 -41.13 -8.83
N LEU A 179 23.44 -41.84 -9.62
CA LEU A 179 22.16 -42.41 -9.17
C LEU A 179 21.99 -43.88 -9.59
N PRO A 180 21.16 -44.66 -8.88
CA PRO A 180 20.78 -46.00 -9.34
C PRO A 180 20.08 -45.93 -10.69
N LEU A 181 20.46 -46.80 -11.63
CA LEU A 181 19.87 -46.79 -12.98
C LEU A 181 18.34 -46.97 -12.95
N THR A 182 17.85 -47.83 -12.07
CA THR A 182 16.41 -48.06 -11.87
C THR A 182 15.66 -46.84 -11.36
N PHE A 183 16.32 -45.94 -10.62
CA PHE A 183 15.73 -44.68 -10.16
C PHE A 183 15.68 -43.66 -11.30
N VAL A 184 16.77 -43.50 -12.07
CA VAL A 184 16.81 -42.60 -13.23
C VAL A 184 15.73 -42.96 -14.25
N GLN A 185 15.49 -44.25 -14.48
CA GLN A 185 14.43 -44.74 -15.36
C GLN A 185 13.00 -44.35 -14.94
N LYS A 186 12.78 -43.96 -13.68
CA LYS A 186 11.46 -43.49 -13.21
C LYS A 186 11.09 -42.13 -13.80
N PHE A 187 12.07 -41.25 -14.04
CA PHE A 187 11.87 -39.87 -14.49
C PHE A 187 12.60 -39.50 -15.79
N ASP A 188 13.36 -40.42 -16.39
CA ASP A 188 13.93 -40.29 -17.75
C ASP A 188 12.89 -40.53 -18.88
N LYS A 189 11.62 -40.75 -18.54
CA LYS A 189 10.52 -40.91 -19.51
C LYS A 189 9.91 -39.55 -19.87
N GLN A 190 9.29 -39.46 -21.04
CA GLN A 190 8.60 -38.25 -21.49
C GLN A 190 7.43 -37.92 -20.55
N LEU A 191 7.47 -36.73 -19.94
CA LEU A 191 6.41 -36.20 -19.07
C LEU A 191 5.08 -36.16 -19.82
N LYS A 192 4.01 -36.70 -19.24
CA LYS A 192 2.65 -36.59 -19.80
C LYS A 192 1.82 -35.49 -19.12
N SER A 193 2.13 -35.14 -17.87
CA SER A 193 1.45 -34.07 -17.13
C SER A 193 2.40 -33.29 -16.20
N TRP A 194 2.03 -32.06 -15.88
CA TRP A 194 2.79 -31.16 -14.99
C TRP A 194 2.73 -31.58 -13.51
N ASP A 195 1.81 -32.48 -13.16
CA ASP A 195 1.56 -32.97 -11.79
C ASP A 195 2.12 -34.38 -11.53
N GLU A 196 2.87 -34.96 -12.48
CA GLU A 196 3.45 -36.30 -12.31
C GLU A 196 4.57 -36.33 -11.25
N PRO A 197 4.73 -37.45 -10.51
CA PRO A 197 5.87 -37.63 -9.62
C PRO A 197 7.20 -37.40 -10.36
N TYR A 198 8.15 -36.73 -9.71
CA TYR A 198 9.48 -36.40 -10.26
C TYR A 198 9.48 -35.44 -11.47
N ALA A 199 8.40 -34.70 -11.70
CA ALA A 199 8.33 -33.71 -12.79
C ALA A 199 9.45 -32.64 -12.73
N SER A 200 9.91 -32.30 -11.53
CA SER A 200 11.06 -31.40 -11.31
C SER A 200 12.34 -31.93 -11.96
N ALA A 201 12.70 -33.19 -11.66
CA ALA A 201 13.87 -33.87 -12.22
C ALA A 201 13.76 -34.04 -13.74
N ALA A 202 12.61 -34.51 -14.23
CA ALA A 202 12.39 -34.75 -15.66
C ALA A 202 12.50 -33.47 -16.52
N ARG A 203 12.04 -32.31 -16.01
CA ARG A 203 12.16 -31.01 -16.71
C ARG A 203 13.60 -30.58 -16.89
N ARG A 204 14.46 -30.88 -15.92
CA ARG A 204 15.83 -30.37 -15.87
C ARG A 204 16.87 -31.33 -16.45
N LEU A 205 16.53 -32.59 -16.62
CA LEU A 205 17.42 -33.62 -17.15
C LEU A 205 17.96 -33.26 -18.54
N VAL A 206 19.27 -33.16 -18.71
CA VAL A 206 19.93 -32.86 -20.00
C VAL A 206 20.76 -34.04 -20.52
N GLY A 207 21.25 -34.91 -19.64
CA GLY A 207 22.04 -36.08 -20.04
C GLY A 207 21.91 -37.25 -19.06
N VAL A 208 21.92 -38.47 -19.60
CA VAL A 208 21.94 -39.73 -18.84
C VAL A 208 23.04 -40.63 -19.39
N PHE A 209 23.99 -41.00 -18.54
CA PHE A 209 25.15 -41.77 -18.93
C PHE A 209 25.26 -43.04 -18.09
N GLU A 210 24.99 -44.20 -18.69
CA GLU A 210 25.01 -45.48 -17.96
C GLU A 210 26.45 -45.94 -17.71
N LEU A 211 26.75 -46.33 -16.46
CA LEU A 211 28.06 -46.88 -16.08
C LEU A 211 28.05 -48.42 -16.20
N PRO A 212 29.22 -49.04 -16.46
CA PRO A 212 29.31 -50.50 -16.53
C PRO A 212 29.08 -51.12 -15.15
N ALA A 213 28.52 -52.34 -15.11
CA ALA A 213 28.08 -52.99 -13.87
C ALA A 213 29.21 -53.23 -12.84
N ASN A 214 30.47 -53.26 -13.30
CA ASN A 214 31.67 -53.43 -12.48
C ASN A 214 32.31 -52.09 -12.04
N ALA A 215 31.68 -50.94 -12.27
CA ALA A 215 32.24 -49.62 -11.94
C ALA A 215 32.61 -49.45 -10.45
N PHE A 216 31.90 -50.13 -9.54
CA PHE A 216 32.11 -50.04 -8.09
C PHE A 216 32.69 -51.32 -7.48
N ARG A 217 33.30 -52.19 -8.31
CA ARG A 217 33.82 -53.50 -7.87
C ARG A 217 34.90 -53.37 -6.79
N GLU A 218 35.74 -52.34 -6.86
CA GLU A 218 36.80 -52.04 -5.87
C GLU A 218 36.23 -51.63 -4.50
N GLU A 219 35.02 -51.07 -4.47
CA GLU A 219 34.32 -50.68 -3.24
C GLU A 219 33.38 -51.80 -2.74
N GLY A 220 33.42 -52.99 -3.35
CA GLY A 220 32.67 -54.17 -2.91
C GLY A 220 31.18 -54.18 -3.25
N ALA A 221 30.72 -53.31 -4.17
CA ALA A 221 29.31 -53.16 -4.53
C ALA A 221 29.02 -53.54 -6.00
N GLU A 222 28.04 -54.41 -6.23
CA GLU A 222 27.48 -54.71 -7.56
C GLU A 222 26.16 -53.94 -7.76
N VAL A 223 26.24 -52.67 -8.15
CA VAL A 223 25.07 -51.80 -8.39
C VAL A 223 25.17 -51.17 -9.78
N ARG A 224 24.10 -51.27 -10.58
CA ARG A 224 23.99 -50.53 -11.84
C ARG A 224 23.66 -49.06 -11.56
N THR A 225 24.56 -48.17 -11.97
CA THR A 225 24.45 -46.73 -11.75
C THR A 225 24.52 -45.96 -13.06
N ALA A 226 24.07 -44.71 -13.03
CA ALA A 226 24.21 -43.76 -14.13
C ALA A 226 24.59 -42.38 -13.60
N ILE A 227 25.37 -41.64 -14.39
CA ILE A 227 25.61 -40.21 -14.18
C ILE A 227 24.45 -39.47 -14.86
N ALA A 228 23.65 -38.75 -14.08
CA ALA A 228 22.56 -37.90 -14.57
C ALA A 228 22.93 -36.42 -14.40
N VAL A 229 22.79 -35.65 -15.47
CA VAL A 229 23.10 -34.21 -15.49
C VAL A 229 21.82 -33.42 -15.67
N PHE A 230 21.64 -32.38 -14.84
CA PHE A 230 20.46 -31.53 -14.82
C PHE A 230 20.82 -30.05 -14.92
N SER A 231 20.12 -29.30 -15.77
CA SER A 231 20.26 -27.84 -15.90
C SER A 231 18.96 -27.12 -15.54
N LYS A 232 19.06 -25.97 -14.87
CA LYS A 232 17.91 -25.14 -14.47
C LYS A 232 17.21 -24.46 -15.65
N TYR A 233 17.94 -24.05 -16.68
CA TYR A 233 17.43 -23.26 -17.81
C TYR A 233 17.37 -24.06 -19.11
N ARG A 234 16.98 -25.34 -19.04
CA ARG A 234 16.84 -26.22 -20.22
C ARG A 234 15.64 -25.78 -21.08
N GLU A 235 15.83 -25.71 -22.40
CA GLU A 235 14.73 -25.58 -23.35
C GLU A 235 14.00 -26.92 -23.52
N LEU A 236 12.68 -26.94 -23.30
CA LEU A 236 11.85 -28.16 -23.34
C LEU A 236 11.87 -28.90 -24.70
N ARG A 237 12.36 -28.27 -25.78
CA ARG A 237 12.46 -28.85 -27.12
C ARG A 237 13.73 -29.67 -27.35
N GLU A 238 14.75 -29.55 -26.49
CA GLU A 238 16.01 -30.26 -26.65
C GLU A 238 15.90 -31.72 -26.14
N SER A 239 16.43 -32.68 -26.91
CA SER A 239 16.47 -34.09 -26.51
C SER A 239 17.53 -34.34 -25.43
N VAL A 240 17.22 -35.20 -24.45
CA VAL A 240 18.20 -35.68 -23.45
C VAL A 240 19.29 -36.51 -24.13
N VAL A 241 20.56 -36.16 -23.92
CA VAL A 241 21.73 -36.88 -24.44
C VAL A 241 21.89 -38.21 -23.70
N ARG A 242 22.11 -39.32 -24.42
CA ARG A 242 22.22 -40.66 -23.81
C ARG A 242 23.42 -41.41 -24.37
N GLN A 243 24.19 -42.03 -23.48
CA GLN A 243 25.33 -42.88 -23.86
C GLN A 243 25.60 -43.93 -22.77
N VAL A 244 26.04 -45.12 -23.18
CA VAL A 244 26.62 -46.13 -22.29
C VAL A 244 28.12 -45.90 -22.25
N LEU A 245 28.66 -45.65 -21.06
CA LEU A 245 30.06 -45.30 -20.87
C LEU A 245 30.94 -46.52 -20.64
N THR A 246 32.23 -46.37 -20.93
CA THR A 246 33.29 -47.27 -20.45
C THR A 246 34.21 -46.51 -19.50
N LEU A 247 34.81 -47.19 -18.51
CA LEU A 247 35.68 -46.52 -17.52
C LEU A 247 36.99 -45.98 -18.11
N GLU A 248 37.28 -46.28 -19.38
CA GLU A 248 38.42 -45.80 -20.15
C GLU A 248 38.15 -44.44 -20.82
N GLU A 249 36.91 -43.95 -20.81
CA GLU A 249 36.55 -42.66 -21.40
C GLU A 249 37.11 -41.48 -20.59
N ALA A 250 37.74 -40.53 -21.29
CA ALA A 250 38.40 -39.39 -20.64
C ALA A 250 37.46 -38.24 -20.25
N LYS A 251 36.31 -38.08 -20.93
CA LYS A 251 35.34 -36.97 -20.75
C LYS A 251 33.94 -37.37 -21.20
N LEU A 252 32.92 -36.76 -20.58
CA LEU A 252 31.53 -36.83 -21.05
C LEU A 252 31.32 -36.02 -22.34
N PRO A 253 30.32 -36.36 -23.18
CA PRO A 253 29.93 -35.55 -24.33
C PRO A 253 29.58 -34.12 -23.94
N GLU A 254 29.77 -33.18 -24.87
CA GLU A 254 29.43 -31.78 -24.66
C GLU A 254 27.91 -31.60 -24.48
N LEU A 255 27.52 -31.03 -23.34
CA LEU A 255 26.12 -30.74 -23.00
C LEU A 255 25.84 -29.26 -23.21
N ARG A 256 24.70 -28.94 -23.83
CA ARG A 256 24.23 -27.56 -23.96
C ARG A 256 23.66 -27.08 -22.62
N LEU A 257 24.49 -26.43 -21.82
CA LEU A 257 24.13 -25.91 -20.51
C LEU A 257 23.88 -24.40 -20.60
N ASN A 258 22.62 -23.98 -20.43
CA ASN A 258 22.28 -22.59 -20.21
C ASN A 258 22.34 -22.31 -18.70
N LEU A 259 23.31 -21.51 -18.26
CA LEU A 259 23.59 -21.20 -16.84
C LEU A 259 23.64 -19.68 -16.64
N ASP A 260 23.11 -19.21 -15.50
CA ASP A 260 23.08 -17.80 -15.14
C ASP A 260 24.42 -17.39 -14.50
N VAL A 261 25.04 -16.35 -15.06
CA VAL A 261 26.35 -15.82 -14.63
C VAL A 261 26.24 -14.89 -13.40
N GLN A 262 25.04 -14.41 -13.06
CA GLN A 262 24.87 -13.48 -11.94
C GLN A 262 25.23 -14.12 -10.59
N ALA A 263 26.01 -13.38 -9.78
CA ALA A 263 26.41 -13.83 -8.46
C ALA A 263 25.22 -13.86 -7.51
N ARG A 264 24.99 -15.01 -6.85
CA ARG A 264 24.03 -15.16 -5.76
C ARG A 264 24.77 -15.73 -4.56
N GLU A 265 24.51 -15.17 -3.38
CA GLU A 265 25.13 -15.65 -2.15
C GLU A 265 24.59 -17.06 -1.81
N ALA A 266 25.46 -18.06 -1.89
CA ALA A 266 25.19 -19.43 -1.50
C ALA A 266 24.98 -19.53 0.01
N ARG A 267 24.03 -20.35 0.44
CA ARG A 267 23.68 -20.51 1.86
C ARG A 267 23.44 -21.97 2.19
N LEU A 268 24.22 -22.52 3.11
CA LEU A 268 24.04 -23.85 3.69
C LEU A 268 23.41 -23.72 5.08
N SER A 269 22.10 -23.45 5.15
CA SER A 269 21.46 -23.29 6.46
C SER A 269 21.23 -24.64 7.13
N HIS A 270 21.77 -24.80 8.33
CA HIS A 270 21.52 -25.92 9.23
C HIS A 270 20.34 -25.62 10.15
N GLN A 271 19.35 -26.51 10.17
CA GLN A 271 18.14 -26.35 10.95
C GLN A 271 18.07 -27.47 12.00
N ARG A 272 18.68 -27.25 13.16
CA ARG A 272 18.30 -28.03 14.35
C ARG A 272 17.00 -27.45 14.91
N VAL A 273 16.11 -28.31 15.42
CA VAL A 273 15.17 -27.83 16.45
C VAL A 273 16.06 -27.22 17.54
N SER A 274 15.87 -25.94 17.86
CA SER A 274 16.41 -25.38 19.09
C SER A 274 15.79 -26.19 20.23
N GLU A 275 16.58 -27.11 20.79
CA GLU A 275 16.23 -27.82 22.02
C GLU A 275 16.29 -26.89 23.24
N ASP A 276 16.55 -25.59 23.04
CA ASP A 276 16.66 -24.60 24.12
C ASP A 276 15.35 -24.50 24.91
N SER A 277 14.20 -24.89 24.33
CA SER A 277 12.99 -25.20 25.11
C SER A 277 11.86 -25.88 24.30
N PRO A 278 11.03 -26.73 24.92
CA PRO A 278 9.84 -27.28 24.29
C PRO A 278 8.84 -26.17 23.90
N ALA A 279 8.43 -26.15 22.63
CA ALA A 279 7.42 -25.22 22.09
C ALA A 279 6.04 -25.41 22.74
N ILE A 280 5.75 -26.64 23.17
CA ILE A 280 4.57 -27.01 23.96
C ILE A 280 5.07 -27.57 25.30
N LYS A 281 4.82 -26.83 26.38
CA LYS A 281 5.23 -27.22 27.75
C LYS A 281 4.14 -27.98 28.52
N ARG A 282 2.98 -28.18 27.88
CA ARG A 282 1.78 -28.73 28.50
C ARG A 282 1.88 -30.26 28.61
N PRO A 283 1.43 -30.85 29.73
CA PRO A 283 1.47 -32.30 29.91
C PRO A 283 0.58 -33.02 28.89
N VAL A 284 0.94 -34.26 28.56
CA VAL A 284 0.13 -35.15 27.72
C VAL A 284 -0.86 -35.88 28.64
N THR A 285 -2.15 -35.55 28.55
CA THR A 285 -3.19 -35.98 29.51
C THR A 285 -4.34 -36.77 28.87
N SER A 286 -4.19 -37.23 27.62
CA SER A 286 -5.20 -37.94 26.81
C SER A 286 -6.54 -37.20 26.59
N GLN A 287 -6.71 -36.02 27.18
CA GLN A 287 -7.89 -35.17 27.03
C GLN A 287 -7.92 -34.57 25.63
N LYS A 288 -8.96 -34.90 24.86
CA LYS A 288 -9.15 -34.42 23.48
C LYS A 288 -9.80 -33.04 23.39
N ARG A 289 -10.31 -32.49 24.50
CA ARG A 289 -11.06 -31.23 24.51
C ARG A 289 -10.22 -30.06 23.98
N VAL A 290 -10.79 -29.31 23.03
CA VAL A 290 -10.23 -28.08 22.46
C VAL A 290 -11.25 -26.96 22.64
N ARG A 291 -11.00 -26.05 23.58
CA ARG A 291 -11.92 -24.95 23.86
C ARG A 291 -11.72 -23.79 22.87
N ILE A 292 -12.72 -23.49 22.05
CA ILE A 292 -12.70 -22.38 21.09
C ILE A 292 -13.21 -21.11 21.79
N ASN A 293 -12.34 -20.12 21.95
CA ASN A 293 -12.64 -18.84 22.56
C ASN A 293 -12.20 -17.68 21.65
N HIS A 294 -12.37 -16.43 22.10
CA HIS A 294 -11.94 -15.25 21.36
C HIS A 294 -11.16 -14.27 22.26
N ASP A 295 -10.21 -13.55 21.65
CA ASP A 295 -9.59 -12.34 22.21
C ASP A 295 -9.65 -11.21 21.17
N GLY A 296 -10.57 -10.28 21.37
CA GLY A 296 -10.88 -9.23 20.40
C GLY A 296 -11.33 -9.80 19.06
N ARG A 297 -10.46 -9.76 18.05
CA ARG A 297 -10.72 -10.36 16.74
C ARG A 297 -10.06 -11.74 16.54
N ARG A 298 -9.24 -12.20 17.48
CA ARG A 298 -8.54 -13.48 17.34
C ARG A 298 -9.43 -14.60 17.87
N ILE A 299 -9.45 -15.72 17.16
CA ILE A 299 -9.93 -16.98 17.72
C ILE A 299 -8.75 -17.59 18.50
N VAL A 300 -9.00 -17.98 19.74
CA VAL A 300 -8.01 -18.54 20.66
C VAL A 300 -8.45 -19.95 21.01
N LEU A 301 -7.55 -20.92 20.83
CA LEU A 301 -7.79 -22.32 21.16
C LEU A 301 -7.13 -22.65 22.50
N GLY A 302 -7.92 -23.19 23.43
CA GLY A 302 -7.48 -23.70 24.72
C GLY A 302 -7.35 -25.22 24.70
N PHE A 303 -6.28 -25.73 25.29
CA PHE A 303 -5.95 -27.16 25.30
C PHE A 303 -5.65 -27.62 26.72
N GLU A 304 -6.04 -28.85 27.04
CA GLU A 304 -5.71 -29.53 28.30
C GLU A 304 -4.58 -30.56 28.13
N CYS A 305 -4.39 -31.09 26.91
CA CYS A 305 -3.35 -32.04 26.54
C CYS A 305 -2.34 -31.42 25.53
N GLY A 306 -1.04 -31.59 25.79
CA GLY A 306 0.03 -31.12 24.91
C GLY A 306 0.09 -31.82 23.55
N LEU A 307 -0.27 -33.11 23.47
CA LEU A 307 -0.33 -33.85 22.21
C LEU A 307 -1.44 -33.31 21.28
N VAL A 308 -2.63 -33.08 21.83
CA VAL A 308 -3.78 -32.55 21.07
C VAL A 308 -3.50 -31.12 20.61
N GLU A 309 -2.85 -30.32 21.46
CA GLU A 309 -2.38 -29.00 21.07
C GLU A 309 -1.42 -29.05 19.88
N ALA A 310 -0.48 -29.99 19.87
CA ALA A 310 0.46 -30.15 18.77
C ALA A 310 -0.27 -30.52 17.47
N LEU A 311 -1.13 -31.55 17.50
CA LEU A 311 -1.87 -32.03 16.34
C LEU A 311 -2.73 -30.93 15.72
N VAL A 312 -3.55 -30.27 16.54
CA VAL A 312 -4.47 -29.22 16.07
C VAL A 312 -3.72 -27.99 15.57
N LYS A 313 -2.65 -27.56 16.27
CA LYS A 313 -1.85 -26.41 15.80
C LYS A 313 -1.10 -26.74 14.51
N ASN A 314 -0.62 -27.97 14.34
CA ASN A 314 0.02 -28.39 13.10
C ASN A 314 -0.98 -28.38 11.94
N GLU A 315 -2.23 -28.76 12.14
CA GLU A 315 -3.24 -28.71 11.07
C GLU A 315 -3.67 -27.26 10.73
N ILE A 316 -3.77 -26.38 11.74
CA ILE A 316 -4.18 -24.97 11.53
C ILE A 316 -3.03 -24.12 11.00
N LEU A 317 -1.82 -24.29 11.51
CA LEU A 317 -0.62 -23.51 11.16
C LEU A 317 0.29 -24.26 10.17
N ASP A 318 -0.20 -25.35 9.58
CA ASP A 318 0.39 -26.23 8.55
C ASP A 318 1.82 -25.86 8.15
N ARG A 319 1.98 -24.97 7.17
CA ARG A 319 3.30 -24.57 6.67
C ARG A 319 3.65 -23.13 7.00
N ARG A 320 4.93 -22.92 7.30
CA ARG A 320 5.53 -21.59 7.38
C ARG A 320 5.52 -20.94 5.99
N ILE A 321 5.03 -19.73 5.89
CA ILE A 321 5.03 -18.98 4.63
C ILE A 321 6.38 -18.31 4.42
N VAL A 322 6.83 -18.29 3.17
CA VAL A 322 7.99 -17.54 2.72
C VAL A 322 7.48 -16.46 1.78
N SER A 323 8.00 -15.24 1.92
CA SER A 323 7.66 -14.16 1.00
C SER A 323 8.08 -14.55 -0.41
N LEU A 324 7.16 -14.47 -1.35
CA LEU A 324 7.50 -14.63 -2.77
C LEU A 324 8.33 -13.44 -3.24
N GLU A 325 9.05 -13.59 -4.34
CA GLU A 325 9.85 -12.51 -4.92
C GLU A 325 8.96 -11.29 -5.20
N GLY A 326 9.39 -10.11 -4.73
CA GLY A 326 8.62 -8.86 -4.83
C GLY A 326 7.42 -8.71 -3.86
N GLN A 327 6.98 -9.79 -3.20
CA GLN A 327 5.84 -9.74 -2.28
C GLN A 327 6.23 -9.16 -0.91
N ARG A 328 5.36 -8.33 -0.34
CA ARG A 328 5.46 -7.87 1.06
C ARG A 328 4.27 -8.37 1.87
N LEU A 329 4.50 -9.37 2.72
CA LEU A 329 3.45 -9.94 3.56
C LEU A 329 2.98 -8.95 4.65
N PRO A 330 1.68 -8.98 5.02
CA PRO A 330 1.17 -8.29 6.20
C PRO A 330 1.92 -8.67 7.46
N ARG A 331 2.11 -7.69 8.35
CA ARG A 331 2.85 -7.89 9.60
C ARG A 331 2.19 -8.95 10.46
N GLY A 332 2.96 -9.97 10.82
CA GLY A 332 2.56 -11.01 11.76
C GLY A 332 2.07 -12.30 11.14
N PHE A 333 1.90 -12.38 9.81
CA PHE A 333 1.70 -13.67 9.14
C PHE A 333 3.01 -14.44 9.05
N ARG A 334 2.98 -15.65 9.57
CA ARG A 334 4.10 -16.60 9.59
C ARG A 334 3.71 -17.96 9.03
N TYR A 335 2.43 -18.30 9.07
CA TYR A 335 1.92 -19.60 8.67
C TYR A 335 0.72 -19.47 7.72
N ALA A 336 0.56 -20.44 6.82
CA ALA A 336 -0.41 -20.37 5.73
C ALA A 336 -1.87 -20.35 6.22
N GLY A 337 -2.22 -21.17 7.21
CA GLY A 337 -3.58 -21.21 7.77
C GLY A 337 -3.83 -20.21 8.91
N GLN A 338 -2.92 -19.27 9.16
CA GLN A 338 -3.00 -18.39 10.33
C GLN A 338 -4.26 -17.49 10.36
N ALA A 339 -4.85 -17.17 9.20
CA ALA A 339 -6.09 -16.40 9.13
C ALA A 339 -7.35 -17.16 9.57
N ARG A 340 -7.29 -18.50 9.70
CA ARG A 340 -8.33 -19.30 10.38
C ARG A 340 -8.47 -18.94 11.86
N LEU A 341 -7.51 -18.21 12.42
CA LEU A 341 -7.56 -17.69 13.79
C LEU A 341 -7.93 -16.20 13.85
N ASP A 342 -8.47 -15.63 12.77
CA ASP A 342 -8.96 -14.25 12.72
C ASP A 342 -10.46 -14.23 12.41
N LEU A 343 -11.25 -13.73 13.34
CA LEU A 343 -12.71 -13.64 13.24
C LEU A 343 -13.15 -12.83 12.02
N GLU A 344 -12.42 -11.79 11.60
CA GLU A 344 -12.80 -10.98 10.44
C GLU A 344 -12.82 -11.80 9.15
N THR A 345 -11.95 -12.82 9.03
CA THR A 345 -11.92 -13.72 7.87
C THR A 345 -13.21 -14.52 7.74
N TYR A 346 -13.90 -14.82 8.84
CA TYR A 346 -15.21 -15.48 8.82
C TYR A 346 -16.32 -14.49 8.49
N LEU A 347 -16.24 -13.26 9.01
CA LEU A 347 -17.29 -12.25 8.81
C LEU A 347 -17.38 -11.74 7.36
N VAL A 348 -16.34 -11.91 6.55
CA VAL A 348 -16.32 -11.54 5.13
C VAL A 348 -16.85 -12.65 4.20
N GLN A 349 -17.08 -13.85 4.73
CA GLN A 349 -17.63 -14.96 3.94
C GLN A 349 -19.11 -14.72 3.61
N GLU A 350 -19.58 -15.32 2.52
CA GLU A 350 -21.00 -15.32 2.17
C GLU A 350 -21.83 -16.02 3.25
N ASP A 351 -21.35 -17.18 3.73
CA ASP A 351 -21.88 -17.88 4.90
C ASP A 351 -20.83 -17.97 6.04
N PRO A 352 -20.83 -17.00 6.96
CA PRO A 352 -19.91 -17.00 8.11
C PRO A 352 -20.09 -18.18 9.07
N HIS A 353 -21.29 -18.78 9.15
CA HIS A 353 -21.55 -19.90 10.06
C HIS A 353 -20.99 -21.20 9.48
N ALA A 354 -21.25 -21.49 8.21
CA ALA A 354 -20.66 -22.65 7.52
C ALA A 354 -19.12 -22.58 7.48
N ALA A 355 -18.56 -21.39 7.29
CA ALA A 355 -17.12 -21.19 7.35
C ALA A 355 -16.55 -21.51 8.76
N LEU A 356 -17.26 -21.14 9.82
CA LEU A 356 -16.85 -21.44 11.20
C LEU A 356 -16.95 -22.94 11.49
N GLU A 357 -17.97 -23.64 10.99
CA GLU A 357 -18.10 -25.10 11.08
C GLU A 357 -16.92 -25.82 10.40
N SER A 358 -16.38 -25.26 9.31
CA SER A 358 -15.18 -25.82 8.67
C SER A 358 -13.94 -25.81 9.60
N LEU A 359 -13.84 -24.84 10.53
CA LEU A 359 -12.78 -24.85 11.55
C LEU A 359 -13.03 -25.94 12.60
N VAL A 360 -14.30 -26.17 12.96
CA VAL A 360 -14.70 -27.24 13.90
C VAL A 360 -14.31 -28.60 13.31
N GLN A 361 -14.68 -28.86 12.06
CA GLN A 361 -14.34 -30.11 11.36
C GLN A 361 -12.83 -30.33 11.30
N LEU A 362 -12.05 -29.28 11.00
CA LEU A 362 -10.59 -29.36 10.96
C LEU A 362 -10.00 -29.77 12.33
N ILE A 363 -10.56 -29.27 13.43
CA ILE A 363 -10.12 -29.64 14.79
C ILE A 363 -10.46 -31.11 15.09
N GLU A 364 -11.62 -31.59 14.65
CA GLU A 364 -12.05 -32.98 14.80
C GLU A 364 -11.17 -33.94 14.01
N ASP A 365 -10.89 -33.62 12.75
CA ASP A 365 -10.04 -34.41 11.86
C ASP A 365 -8.60 -34.51 12.40
N ALA A 366 -8.12 -33.47 13.08
CA ALA A 366 -6.83 -33.48 13.78
C ALA A 366 -6.84 -34.27 15.11
N GLY A 367 -7.97 -34.86 15.50
CA GLY A 367 -8.12 -35.69 16.70
C GLY A 367 -8.50 -34.92 17.98
N GLY A 368 -8.86 -33.64 17.85
CA GLY A 368 -9.44 -32.84 18.93
C GLY A 368 -10.96 -33.04 19.06
N SER A 369 -11.52 -32.60 20.18
CA SER A 369 -12.96 -32.50 20.42
C SER A 369 -13.30 -31.03 20.68
N PRO A 370 -13.74 -30.28 19.66
CA PRO A 370 -13.97 -28.84 19.76
C PRO A 370 -15.19 -28.54 20.65
N GLU A 371 -15.04 -27.53 21.50
CA GLU A 371 -16.11 -27.03 22.36
C GLU A 371 -16.07 -25.50 22.38
N PHE A 372 -17.15 -24.84 22.02
CA PHE A 372 -17.22 -23.37 22.11
C PHE A 372 -17.28 -22.93 23.57
N ALA A 373 -16.44 -21.98 23.95
CA ALA A 373 -16.54 -21.34 25.27
C ALA A 373 -17.88 -20.61 25.42
N ASP A 374 -18.37 -20.54 26.66
CA ASP A 374 -19.60 -19.82 26.99
C ASP A 374 -19.63 -18.41 26.39
N GLY A 375 -20.67 -18.12 25.61
CA GLY A 375 -20.88 -16.82 24.99
C GLY A 375 -20.06 -16.55 23.72
N PHE A 376 -19.20 -17.46 23.24
CA PHE A 376 -18.47 -17.31 21.98
C PHE A 376 -19.42 -17.12 20.80
N LEU A 377 -20.41 -18.02 20.63
CA LEU A 377 -21.39 -17.92 19.54
C LEU A 377 -22.23 -16.64 19.64
N THR A 378 -22.63 -16.24 20.85
CA THR A 378 -23.31 -14.97 21.09
C THR A 378 -22.44 -13.77 20.68
N HIS A 379 -21.14 -13.81 20.98
CA HIS A 379 -20.17 -12.80 20.55
C HIS A 379 -20.06 -12.77 19.03
N PHE A 380 -19.91 -13.93 18.39
CA PHE A 380 -19.79 -14.08 16.93
C PHE A 380 -21.01 -13.51 16.21
N SER A 381 -22.23 -13.94 16.59
CA SER A 381 -23.49 -13.44 16.02
C SER A 381 -23.68 -11.93 16.26
N ARG A 382 -23.22 -11.41 17.39
CA ARG A 382 -23.22 -9.95 17.64
C ARG A 382 -22.22 -9.22 16.73
N ARG A 383 -21.03 -9.77 16.50
CA ARG A 383 -20.02 -9.20 15.60
C ARG A 383 -20.49 -9.23 14.15
N LEU A 384 -21.13 -10.31 13.72
CA LEU A 384 -21.73 -10.43 12.39
C LEU A 384 -22.80 -9.36 12.16
N ARG A 385 -23.77 -9.22 13.08
CA ARG A 385 -24.79 -8.15 13.00
C ARG A 385 -24.17 -6.75 12.93
N ARG A 386 -23.13 -6.49 13.74
CA ARG A 386 -22.41 -5.20 13.71
C ARG A 386 -21.66 -4.99 12.40
N SER A 387 -21.01 -6.02 11.86
CA SER A 387 -20.29 -5.94 10.58
C SER A 387 -21.26 -5.61 9.45
N ARG A 388 -22.36 -6.37 9.31
CA ARG A 388 -23.41 -6.14 8.31
C ARG A 388 -23.95 -4.72 8.39
N ARG A 389 -24.27 -4.22 9.59
CA ARG A 389 -24.74 -2.84 9.78
C ARG A 389 -23.69 -1.78 9.44
N GLN A 390 -22.40 -2.04 9.71
CA GLN A 390 -21.31 -1.14 9.32
C GLN A 390 -21.17 -1.08 7.78
N SER A 391 -21.43 -2.18 7.07
CA SER A 391 -21.33 -2.25 5.60
C SER A 391 -22.48 -1.60 4.84
N VAL A 392 -23.62 -1.32 5.48
CA VAL A 392 -24.78 -0.66 4.81
C VAL A 392 -24.38 0.76 4.36
N PRO A 393 -24.58 1.18 3.11
CA PRO A 393 -24.31 2.56 2.68
C PRO A 393 -25.01 3.62 3.55
N LEU A 394 -24.34 4.75 3.79
CA LEU A 394 -24.96 5.93 4.40
C LEU A 394 -25.85 6.62 3.36
N SER A 395 -26.91 7.32 3.79
CA SER A 395 -27.77 8.00 2.83
C SER A 395 -27.02 9.11 2.12
N HIS A 396 -27.19 9.15 0.80
CA HIS A 396 -26.40 10.00 -0.08
C HIS A 396 -27.24 10.48 -1.25
N VAL A 397 -27.25 11.79 -1.45
CA VAL A 397 -27.97 12.48 -2.51
C VAL A 397 -26.94 13.21 -3.36
N VAL A 398 -26.99 13.02 -4.67
CA VAL A 398 -26.02 13.55 -5.63
C VAL A 398 -26.73 14.33 -6.72
N TRP A 399 -26.01 15.27 -7.34
CA TRP A 399 -26.47 15.95 -8.54
C TRP A 399 -26.01 15.14 -9.75
N ALA A 400 -26.93 14.40 -10.36
CA ALA A 400 -26.61 13.49 -11.44
C ALA A 400 -27.14 13.99 -12.79
N ASN A 401 -26.40 13.63 -13.85
CA ASN A 401 -26.87 13.70 -15.22
C ASN A 401 -27.93 12.61 -15.37
N SER A 402 -29.19 12.99 -15.47
CA SER A 402 -30.35 12.12 -15.48
C SER A 402 -30.58 11.45 -16.82
N ALA A 403 -29.56 10.72 -17.28
CA ALA A 403 -29.78 9.42 -17.90
C ALA A 403 -30.66 8.52 -17.00
N GLN A 404 -30.61 8.73 -15.67
CA GLN A 404 -31.40 8.03 -14.66
C GLN A 404 -32.92 8.06 -14.85
N ARG A 405 -33.52 9.13 -15.36
CA ARG A 405 -35.00 9.22 -15.44
C ARG A 405 -35.60 8.63 -16.70
N ALA A 406 -34.80 8.39 -17.74
CA ALA A 406 -35.30 7.83 -18.98
C ALA A 406 -35.24 6.30 -18.89
N ASP A 407 -36.37 5.65 -19.18
CA ASP A 407 -36.45 4.18 -19.27
C ASP A 407 -35.54 3.64 -20.38
N GLU A 408 -35.24 4.48 -21.38
CA GLU A 408 -34.24 4.24 -22.41
C GLU A 408 -33.30 5.44 -22.56
N VAL A 409 -32.00 5.15 -22.67
CA VAL A 409 -30.96 6.14 -22.97
C VAL A 409 -30.11 5.67 -24.13
N GLU A 410 -29.66 6.62 -24.95
CA GLU A 410 -28.69 6.37 -26.01
C GLU A 410 -27.32 6.86 -25.60
N GLY A 411 -26.30 6.06 -25.90
CA GLY A 411 -24.92 6.39 -25.58
C GLY A 411 -23.97 6.02 -26.70
N ILE A 412 -22.95 6.84 -26.91
CA ILE A 412 -21.87 6.58 -27.87
C ILE A 412 -20.66 6.07 -27.10
N ALA A 413 -20.11 4.91 -27.47
CA ALA A 413 -18.97 4.32 -26.79
C ALA A 413 -17.75 5.26 -26.86
N ARG A 414 -17.18 5.62 -25.71
CA ARG A 414 -16.01 6.52 -25.61
C ARG A 414 -14.74 5.86 -26.12
N LYS A 415 -14.55 4.57 -25.80
CA LYS A 415 -13.37 3.77 -26.14
C LYS A 415 -13.78 2.36 -26.53
N THR A 416 -12.94 1.68 -27.32
CA THR A 416 -13.15 0.27 -27.66
C THR A 416 -12.93 -0.59 -26.42
N HIS A 417 -13.91 -1.41 -26.06
CA HIS A 417 -13.85 -2.25 -24.86
C HIS A 417 -14.61 -3.57 -25.05
N VAL A 418 -14.25 -4.59 -24.28
CA VAL A 418 -14.99 -5.87 -24.19
C VAL A 418 -16.19 -5.70 -23.27
N THR A 419 -17.31 -6.34 -23.59
CA THR A 419 -18.56 -6.23 -22.81
C THR A 419 -18.42 -6.81 -21.40
N ASP A 420 -17.81 -8.00 -21.27
CA ASP A 420 -17.46 -8.65 -20.00
C ASP A 420 -15.99 -9.11 -20.01
N PRO A 421 -15.08 -8.42 -19.29
CA PRO A 421 -13.65 -8.72 -19.27
C PRO A 421 -13.30 -10.01 -18.51
N THR A 422 -14.24 -10.60 -17.75
CA THR A 422 -13.99 -11.85 -17.01
C THR A 422 -14.22 -13.10 -17.86
N LYS A 423 -14.83 -12.95 -19.04
CA LYS A 423 -15.11 -14.03 -19.99
C LYS A 423 -14.24 -13.91 -21.23
N TRP A 424 -13.43 -14.93 -21.46
CA TRP A 424 -12.66 -15.06 -22.69
C TRP A 424 -13.59 -15.12 -23.91
N GLY A 425 -13.37 -14.26 -24.90
CA GLY A 425 -14.19 -14.20 -26.12
C GLY A 425 -15.44 -13.32 -26.03
N SER A 426 -15.59 -12.49 -24.99
CA SER A 426 -16.67 -11.50 -24.94
C SER A 426 -16.69 -10.57 -26.16
N PRO A 427 -17.87 -10.23 -26.69
CA PRO A 427 -18.04 -9.24 -27.75
C PRO A 427 -17.34 -7.91 -27.44
N VAL A 428 -16.87 -7.23 -28.48
CA VAL A 428 -16.21 -5.93 -28.37
C VAL A 428 -17.16 -4.84 -28.86
N VAL A 429 -17.35 -3.81 -28.04
CA VAL A 429 -18.00 -2.55 -28.42
C VAL A 429 -16.91 -1.60 -28.89
N LYS A 430 -17.01 -1.10 -30.13
CA LYS A 430 -16.00 -0.20 -30.72
C LYS A 430 -16.22 1.24 -30.29
N ALA A 431 -15.13 2.01 -30.15
CA ALA A 431 -15.23 3.45 -29.95
C ALA A 431 -16.10 4.11 -31.05
N GLY A 432 -16.95 5.05 -30.67
CA GLY A 432 -17.91 5.71 -31.56
C GLY A 432 -19.18 4.89 -31.87
N GLN A 433 -19.28 3.64 -31.42
CA GLN A 433 -20.47 2.81 -31.62
C GLN A 433 -21.63 3.32 -30.75
N ARG A 434 -22.77 3.64 -31.36
CA ARG A 434 -23.98 4.04 -30.65
C ARG A 434 -24.72 2.80 -30.13
N MET A 435 -25.13 2.86 -28.88
CA MET A 435 -25.80 1.79 -28.15
C MET A 435 -27.05 2.33 -27.46
N ARG A 436 -28.07 1.48 -27.36
CA ARG A 436 -29.27 1.74 -26.57
C ARG A 436 -29.23 0.95 -25.27
N PHE A 437 -29.65 1.62 -24.20
CA PHE A 437 -29.67 1.06 -22.86
C PHE A 437 -31.08 1.20 -22.31
N SER A 438 -31.62 0.11 -21.77
CA SER A 438 -32.90 0.12 -21.06
C SER A 438 -32.65 0.05 -19.56
N ARG A 439 -33.36 0.83 -18.76
CA ARG A 439 -33.24 0.79 -17.29
C ARG A 439 -33.96 -0.45 -16.75
N VAL A 440 -33.32 -1.15 -15.82
CA VAL A 440 -33.92 -2.31 -15.11
C VAL A 440 -34.12 -2.06 -13.62
N ASP A 441 -33.31 -1.20 -13.01
CA ASP A 441 -33.42 -0.78 -11.61
C ASP A 441 -32.75 0.60 -11.42
N VAL A 442 -32.79 1.16 -10.20
CA VAL A 442 -32.16 2.43 -9.89
C VAL A 442 -30.64 2.36 -10.11
N GLY A 443 -30.16 3.13 -11.09
CA GLY A 443 -28.75 3.15 -11.49
C GLY A 443 -28.26 1.87 -12.18
N ARG A 444 -29.15 0.99 -12.66
CA ARG A 444 -28.81 -0.22 -13.42
C ARG A 444 -29.49 -0.23 -14.78
N TYR A 445 -28.69 -0.49 -15.80
CA TYR A 445 -29.10 -0.51 -17.19
C TYR A 445 -28.66 -1.79 -17.84
N VAL A 446 -29.37 -2.16 -18.89
CA VAL A 446 -29.04 -3.29 -19.73
C VAL A 446 -28.96 -2.87 -21.18
N TYR A 447 -28.07 -3.50 -21.91
CA TYR A 447 -27.87 -3.30 -23.34
C TYR A 447 -27.53 -4.63 -23.99
N GLU A 448 -27.73 -4.70 -25.30
CA GLU A 448 -27.56 -5.93 -26.06
C GLU A 448 -26.43 -5.79 -27.06
N VAL A 449 -25.51 -6.77 -27.07
CA VAL A 449 -24.43 -6.86 -28.04
C VAL A 449 -24.40 -8.29 -28.57
N ALA A 450 -24.48 -8.44 -29.90
CA ALA A 450 -24.44 -9.75 -30.58
C ALA A 450 -25.45 -10.77 -30.01
N GLY A 451 -26.67 -10.35 -29.70
CA GLY A 451 -27.74 -11.23 -29.19
C GLY A 451 -27.64 -11.58 -27.69
N THR A 452 -26.65 -11.04 -26.98
CA THR A 452 -26.47 -11.28 -25.54
C THR A 452 -26.74 -10.01 -24.75
N ARG A 453 -27.53 -10.13 -23.68
CA ARG A 453 -27.89 -9.02 -22.79
C ARG A 453 -26.84 -8.87 -21.69
N TYR A 454 -26.36 -7.65 -21.51
CA TYR A 454 -25.37 -7.29 -20.50
C TYR A 454 -25.95 -6.23 -19.57
N GLU A 455 -25.60 -6.30 -18.29
CA GLU A 455 -25.98 -5.33 -17.28
C GLU A 455 -24.79 -4.43 -16.94
N LEU A 456 -25.07 -3.15 -16.70
CA LEU A 456 -24.10 -2.18 -16.26
C LEU A 456 -24.72 -1.19 -15.27
N THR A 457 -23.91 -0.74 -14.34
CA THR A 457 -24.25 0.35 -13.43
C THR A 457 -24.22 1.69 -14.18
N LEU A 458 -24.87 2.73 -13.64
CA LEU A 458 -24.82 4.09 -14.20
C LEU A 458 -23.37 4.60 -14.32
N ASP A 459 -22.51 4.21 -13.39
CA ASP A 459 -21.10 4.61 -13.42
C ASP A 459 -20.36 3.94 -14.58
N GLU A 460 -20.62 2.65 -14.80
CA GLU A 460 -20.10 1.94 -15.97
C GLU A 460 -20.68 2.48 -17.27
N LEU A 461 -21.96 2.88 -17.27
CA LEU A 461 -22.61 3.53 -18.40
C LEU A 461 -21.89 4.84 -18.76
N ASN A 462 -21.77 5.76 -17.80
CA ASN A 462 -21.16 7.08 -18.02
C ASN A 462 -19.65 6.99 -18.30
N GLY A 463 -18.96 6.00 -17.71
CA GLY A 463 -17.54 5.77 -17.94
C GLY A 463 -17.24 5.14 -19.30
N ARG A 464 -18.13 4.29 -19.83
CA ARG A 464 -17.93 3.62 -21.14
C ARG A 464 -18.59 4.36 -22.29
N PHE A 465 -19.63 5.14 -22.03
CA PHE A 465 -20.47 5.78 -23.04
C PHE A 465 -20.68 7.27 -22.75
N ALA A 466 -20.70 8.08 -23.79
CA ALA A 466 -21.17 9.47 -23.74
C ALA A 466 -22.70 9.45 -23.97
N ILE A 467 -23.47 9.78 -22.95
CA ILE A 467 -24.94 9.69 -22.98
C ILE A 467 -25.55 10.93 -23.62
N GLU A 468 -26.42 10.71 -24.60
CA GLU A 468 -27.21 11.75 -25.28
C GLU A 468 -28.54 11.94 -24.52
N ASN A 469 -29.01 13.19 -24.36
CA ASN A 469 -30.27 13.59 -23.68
C ASN A 469 -30.35 13.42 -22.14
N ALA A 470 -29.25 13.60 -21.41
CA ALA A 470 -29.33 13.67 -19.95
C ALA A 470 -29.98 14.99 -19.49
N SER A 471 -31.12 14.90 -18.78
CA SER A 471 -31.58 16.01 -17.93
C SER A 471 -30.62 16.15 -16.72
N HIS A 472 -30.76 17.15 -15.85
CA HIS A 472 -29.93 17.25 -14.63
C HIS A 472 -30.83 17.37 -13.41
N GLY A 473 -30.50 16.69 -12.31
CA GLY A 473 -31.28 16.78 -11.08
C GLY A 473 -30.67 16.07 -9.88
N TRP A 474 -31.23 16.37 -8.70
CA TRP A 474 -30.91 15.69 -7.45
C TRP A 474 -31.53 14.29 -7.40
N GLU A 475 -30.72 13.29 -7.02
CA GLU A 475 -31.14 11.90 -6.83
C GLU A 475 -30.54 11.28 -5.58
N THR A 476 -31.34 10.47 -4.88
CA THR A 476 -30.89 9.64 -3.77
C THR A 476 -30.28 8.34 -4.30
N VAL A 477 -28.96 8.22 -4.29
CA VAL A 477 -28.25 7.00 -4.74
C VAL A 477 -28.16 5.95 -3.63
N HIS A 478 -28.24 6.38 -2.37
CA HIS A 478 -28.32 5.50 -1.21
C HIS A 478 -29.36 6.00 -0.23
N GLU A 479 -30.27 5.13 0.18
CA GLU A 479 -31.36 5.42 1.12
C GLU A 479 -30.90 5.49 2.58
N GLY A 480 -29.76 4.87 2.91
CA GLY A 480 -29.14 4.95 4.22
C GLY A 480 -29.70 4.05 5.31
N LEU A 481 -29.15 4.23 6.52
CA LEU A 481 -29.45 3.37 7.67
C LEU A 481 -30.79 3.69 8.32
N LEU A 482 -31.32 4.90 8.16
CA LEU A 482 -32.62 5.25 8.74
C LEU A 482 -33.75 4.41 8.12
N LYS A 483 -33.65 4.14 6.81
CA LYS A 483 -34.60 3.25 6.09
C LYS A 483 -34.32 1.78 6.36
N ALA A 484 -33.04 1.38 6.45
CA ALA A 484 -32.66 0.00 6.70
C ALA A 484 -32.95 -0.47 8.14
N TYR A 485 -32.94 0.45 9.12
CA TYR A 485 -33.14 0.18 10.55
C TYR A 485 -34.12 1.18 11.18
N PRO A 486 -35.40 1.18 10.76
CA PRO A 486 -36.37 2.22 11.14
C PRO A 486 -36.74 2.19 12.62
N ASN A 487 -36.73 1.01 13.25
CA ASN A 487 -37.05 0.86 14.66
C ASN A 487 -35.95 1.44 15.55
N GLU A 488 -34.68 1.12 15.25
CA GLU A 488 -33.54 1.68 15.95
C GLU A 488 -33.45 3.20 15.74
N ALA A 489 -33.70 3.68 14.52
CA ALA A 489 -33.74 5.10 14.23
C ALA A 489 -34.82 5.82 15.06
N ARG A 490 -36.04 5.26 15.15
CA ARG A 490 -37.13 5.81 15.97
C ARG A 490 -36.77 5.88 17.45
N ALA A 491 -36.16 4.82 18.00
CA ALA A 491 -35.69 4.80 19.38
C ALA A 491 -34.63 5.89 19.65
N MET A 492 -33.72 6.12 18.71
CA MET A 492 -32.72 7.19 18.83
C MET A 492 -33.33 8.60 18.71
N ARG A 493 -34.35 8.80 17.86
CA ARG A 493 -35.10 10.07 17.80
C ARG A 493 -35.77 10.41 19.14
N LEU A 494 -36.44 9.45 19.77
CA LEU A 494 -37.07 9.65 21.07
C LEU A 494 -36.04 10.04 22.13
N ARG A 495 -34.92 9.31 22.20
CA ARG A 495 -33.83 9.62 23.13
C ARG A 495 -33.21 11.01 22.88
N MET A 496 -33.10 11.41 21.61
CA MET A 496 -32.59 12.73 21.23
C MET A 496 -33.49 13.85 21.77
N GLN A 497 -34.81 13.67 21.69
CA GLN A 497 -35.82 14.59 22.23
C GLN A 497 -35.79 14.62 23.77
N GLU A 498 -35.66 13.48 24.43
CA GLU A 498 -35.53 13.40 25.90
C GLU A 498 -34.29 14.16 26.40
N LEU A 499 -33.19 14.10 25.66
CA LEU A 499 -31.96 14.83 25.96
C LEU A 499 -32.03 16.32 25.56
N GLY A 500 -33.08 16.75 24.86
CA GLY A 500 -33.25 18.11 24.33
C GLY A 500 -32.20 18.50 23.30
N ILE A 501 -31.67 17.53 22.55
CA ILE A 501 -30.66 17.77 21.50
C ILE A 501 -31.29 18.43 20.27
N ASP A 502 -32.51 18.01 19.94
CA ASP A 502 -33.35 18.53 18.85
C ASP A 502 -33.63 20.03 18.96
N ALA A 503 -33.63 20.59 20.18
CA ALA A 503 -33.89 22.00 20.43
C ALA A 503 -32.76 22.93 19.94
N TRP A 504 -31.52 22.45 19.82
CA TRP A 504 -30.37 23.26 19.38
C TRP A 504 -29.63 22.69 18.16
N LEU A 505 -29.89 21.43 17.82
CA LEU A 505 -29.58 20.82 16.53
C LEU A 505 -30.87 20.79 15.70
N ASP A 506 -31.36 21.98 15.35
CA ASP A 506 -32.73 22.25 14.90
C ASP A 506 -32.94 22.04 13.39
N TRP A 507 -31.90 21.67 12.64
CA TRP A 507 -32.02 21.31 11.24
C TRP A 507 -32.28 19.82 11.08
N GLU A 508 -33.36 19.46 10.38
CA GLU A 508 -33.84 18.07 10.23
C GLU A 508 -32.73 17.15 9.69
N PHE A 509 -31.99 17.60 8.66
CA PHE A 509 -30.91 16.80 8.09
C PHE A 509 -29.78 16.51 9.10
N GLN A 510 -29.51 17.43 10.03
CA GLN A 510 -28.48 17.23 11.05
C GLN A 510 -28.90 16.18 12.07
N GLN A 511 -30.19 16.17 12.45
CA GLN A 511 -30.76 15.18 13.35
C GLN A 511 -30.75 13.78 12.73
N ASP A 512 -31.18 13.68 11.47
CA ASP A 512 -31.18 12.43 10.72
C ASP A 512 -29.76 11.87 10.55
N ASP A 513 -28.81 12.72 10.16
CA ASP A 513 -27.42 12.33 9.99
C ASP A 513 -26.77 11.94 11.32
N LEU A 514 -27.08 12.63 12.42
CA LEU A 514 -26.62 12.27 13.76
C LEU A 514 -27.01 10.83 14.11
N ILE A 515 -28.28 10.48 13.88
CA ILE A 515 -28.79 9.14 14.17
C ILE A 515 -28.14 8.11 13.26
N GLU A 516 -28.10 8.40 11.96
CA GLU A 516 -27.50 7.52 10.97
C GLU A 516 -26.01 7.23 11.26
N LEU A 517 -25.24 8.26 11.63
CA LEU A 517 -23.85 8.13 12.07
C LEU A 517 -23.73 7.29 13.36
N LEU A 518 -24.67 7.37 14.30
CA LEU A 518 -24.65 6.58 15.53
C LEU A 518 -25.13 5.13 15.37
N LEU A 519 -25.90 4.84 14.33
CA LEU A 519 -26.25 3.47 13.94
C LEU A 519 -25.02 2.71 13.46
N LYS A 520 -24.01 3.40 12.89
CA LYS A 520 -22.70 2.81 12.58
C LYS A 520 -21.99 2.32 13.84
N PRO A 521 -21.76 0.99 14.00
CA PRO A 521 -21.21 0.46 15.24
C PRO A 521 -19.78 0.91 15.56
N GLN A 522 -18.96 1.23 14.55
CA GLN A 522 -17.59 1.72 14.73
C GLN A 522 -17.49 3.24 14.61
N GLY A 523 -18.36 3.83 13.79
CA GLY A 523 -18.35 5.24 13.44
C GLY A 523 -18.25 5.43 11.93
N ALA A 524 -18.12 6.69 11.51
CA ALA A 524 -18.07 7.12 10.12
C ALA A 524 -17.48 8.55 10.02
N ILE A 525 -17.24 8.98 8.80
CA ILE A 525 -16.77 10.33 8.46
C ILE A 525 -18.00 11.19 8.18
N ALA A 526 -18.18 12.29 8.90
CA ALA A 526 -19.14 13.34 8.54
C ALA A 526 -18.43 14.35 7.63
N ALA A 527 -18.58 14.15 6.33
CA ALA A 527 -17.99 14.95 5.26
C ALA A 527 -18.88 16.13 4.85
N TRP A 528 -19.50 16.81 5.82
CA TRP A 528 -20.38 17.94 5.54
C TRP A 528 -19.58 19.14 5.06
N GLU A 529 -20.11 19.84 4.07
CA GLU A 529 -19.55 21.12 3.62
C GLU A 529 -19.42 22.13 4.79
N GLN A 530 -18.55 23.13 4.61
CA GLN A 530 -18.38 24.17 5.63
C GLN A 530 -19.70 24.94 5.84
N ALA A 531 -19.91 25.42 7.07
CA ALA A 531 -21.13 26.07 7.56
C ALA A 531 -22.33 25.16 7.86
N CYS A 532 -22.29 23.84 7.59
CA CYS A 532 -23.37 22.92 7.94
C CYS A 532 -23.48 22.55 9.44
N GLY A 533 -22.79 23.23 10.37
CA GLY A 533 -22.93 23.00 11.82
C GLY A 533 -22.20 21.78 12.42
N LYS A 534 -21.00 21.45 11.93
CA LYS A 534 -20.21 20.28 12.38
C LYS A 534 -19.83 20.29 13.88
N SER A 535 -19.58 21.45 14.47
CA SER A 535 -19.25 21.58 15.90
C SER A 535 -20.38 21.05 16.78
N ARG A 536 -21.62 21.47 16.52
CA ARG A 536 -22.84 20.99 17.19
C ARG A 536 -23.00 19.47 17.04
N LEU A 537 -22.74 18.93 15.85
CA LEU A 537 -22.78 17.50 15.59
C LEU A 537 -21.79 16.72 16.48
N ALA A 538 -20.57 17.22 16.69
CA ALA A 538 -19.56 16.56 17.52
C ALA A 538 -20.06 16.31 18.95
N VAL A 539 -20.72 17.31 19.52
CA VAL A 539 -21.32 17.28 20.86
C VAL A 539 -22.51 16.35 20.90
N ALA A 540 -23.41 16.47 19.91
CA ALA A 540 -24.61 15.64 19.80
C ALA A 540 -24.27 14.15 19.70
N LEU A 541 -23.21 13.79 18.94
CA LEU A 541 -22.69 12.43 18.83
C LEU A 541 -22.33 11.86 20.21
N ILE A 542 -21.64 12.63 21.05
CA ILE A 542 -21.25 12.19 22.39
C ILE A 542 -22.49 11.98 23.26
N LEU A 543 -23.37 12.98 23.35
CA LEU A 543 -24.53 12.95 24.23
C LEU A 543 -25.51 11.82 23.86
N LEU A 544 -25.89 11.72 22.59
CA LEU A 544 -26.85 10.71 22.14
C LEU A 544 -26.27 9.29 22.15
N SER A 545 -24.95 9.13 22.00
CA SER A 545 -24.32 7.81 22.13
C SER A 545 -24.41 7.24 23.55
N GLY A 546 -24.53 8.08 24.57
CA GLY A 546 -24.57 7.69 25.98
C GLY A 546 -23.24 7.15 26.53
N VAL A 547 -22.10 7.51 25.93
CA VAL A 547 -20.79 7.13 26.48
C VAL A 547 -20.52 7.90 27.79
N LYS A 548 -19.83 7.26 28.74
CA LYS A 548 -19.41 7.91 29.99
C LYS A 548 -18.48 9.11 29.74
N HIS A 549 -17.52 8.95 28.83
CA HIS A 549 -16.58 9.99 28.44
C HIS A 549 -16.41 9.98 26.91
N GLY A 550 -16.77 11.09 26.28
CA GLY A 550 -16.48 11.42 24.89
C GLY A 550 -15.33 12.44 24.80
N LEU A 551 -14.62 12.43 23.69
CA LEU A 551 -13.50 13.34 23.43
C LEU A 551 -13.68 14.02 22.07
N ILE A 552 -13.71 15.33 22.04
CA ILE A 552 -13.62 16.15 20.84
C ILE A 552 -12.18 16.63 20.71
N VAL A 553 -11.58 16.37 19.55
CA VAL A 553 -10.21 16.78 19.23
C VAL A 553 -10.26 17.84 18.14
N VAL A 554 -9.73 19.04 18.43
CA VAL A 554 -9.76 20.20 17.54
C VAL A 554 -8.37 20.79 17.34
N GLU A 555 -8.22 21.76 16.43
CA GLU A 555 -7.01 22.59 16.39
C GLU A 555 -6.91 23.49 17.62
N ALA A 556 -5.70 23.75 18.13
CA ALA A 556 -5.52 24.61 19.30
C ALA A 556 -6.23 25.97 19.19
N ARG A 557 -6.30 26.56 17.98
CA ARG A 557 -6.98 27.83 17.72
C ARG A 557 -8.51 27.77 17.81
N LEU A 558 -9.11 26.59 17.64
CA LEU A 558 -10.57 26.40 17.64
C LEU A 558 -11.12 26.14 19.05
N ILE A 559 -10.26 26.00 20.06
CA ILE A 559 -10.67 25.71 21.45
C ILE A 559 -11.61 26.80 21.99
N GLU A 560 -11.27 28.08 21.79
CA GLU A 560 -12.08 29.19 22.30
C GLU A 560 -13.37 29.36 21.50
N GLU A 561 -13.35 29.17 20.18
CA GLU A 561 -14.55 29.19 19.34
C GLU A 561 -15.53 28.09 19.77
N MET A 562 -15.03 26.87 19.98
CA MET A 562 -15.83 25.75 20.48
C MET A 562 -16.36 26.03 21.90
N ARG A 563 -15.56 26.65 22.78
CA ARG A 563 -16.01 27.06 24.13
C ARG A 563 -17.18 28.04 24.04
N THR A 564 -17.10 29.06 23.17
CA THR A 564 -18.18 30.03 22.97
C THR A 564 -19.43 29.36 22.40
N GLU A 565 -19.28 28.46 21.44
CA GLU A 565 -20.41 27.73 20.86
C GLU A 565 -21.12 26.84 21.90
N LEU A 566 -20.35 26.19 22.77
CA LEU A 566 -20.86 25.37 23.88
C LEU A 566 -21.54 26.20 24.97
N ALA A 567 -21.10 27.43 25.20
CA ALA A 567 -21.75 28.33 26.16
C ALA A 567 -23.18 28.71 25.75
N ASN A 568 -23.47 28.70 24.44
CA ASN A 568 -24.82 28.92 23.90
C ASN A 568 -25.75 27.70 24.07
N MET A 569 -25.26 26.62 24.71
CA MET A 569 -26.03 25.41 25.00
C MET A 569 -26.02 25.17 26.54
N PRO A 570 -26.87 25.87 27.32
CA PRO A 570 -26.73 25.94 28.77
C PRO A 570 -26.74 24.58 29.49
N ARG A 571 -27.54 23.62 29.00
CA ARG A 571 -27.60 22.25 29.54
C ARG A 571 -26.34 21.42 29.23
N VAL A 572 -25.59 21.79 28.20
CA VAL A 572 -24.39 21.09 27.74
C VAL A 572 -23.14 21.67 28.39
N ALA A 573 -23.10 22.98 28.65
CA ALA A 573 -21.92 23.65 29.17
C ALA A 573 -21.38 23.04 30.49
N SER A 574 -22.26 22.55 31.37
CA SER A 574 -21.88 21.86 32.61
C SER A 574 -21.30 20.45 32.41
N LEU A 575 -21.51 19.86 31.24
CA LEU A 575 -21.03 18.52 30.86
C LEU A 575 -19.68 18.55 30.13
N VAL A 576 -19.15 19.75 29.88
CA VAL A 576 -17.91 19.98 29.12
C VAL A 576 -16.73 20.18 30.06
N LYS A 577 -15.61 19.52 29.77
CA LYS A 577 -14.30 19.83 30.35
C LYS A 577 -13.28 20.10 29.25
N ILE A 578 -12.47 21.14 29.40
CA ILE A 578 -11.34 21.40 28.50
C ILE A 578 -10.07 20.86 29.16
N VAL A 579 -9.38 19.96 28.48
CA VAL A 579 -8.13 19.36 28.97
C VAL A 579 -6.99 20.34 28.70
N GLN A 580 -6.51 20.99 29.75
CA GLN A 580 -5.45 22.00 29.70
C GLN A 580 -4.18 21.54 30.41
N SER A 581 -4.31 20.75 31.48
CA SER A 581 -3.20 20.25 32.29
C SER A 581 -3.17 18.71 32.37
N PRO A 582 -2.06 18.10 32.84
CA PRO A 582 -1.99 16.67 33.14
C PRO A 582 -3.10 16.15 34.05
N GLU A 583 -3.45 16.89 35.09
CA GLU A 583 -4.41 16.49 36.14
C GLU A 583 -5.84 16.39 35.57
N ASP A 584 -6.15 17.17 34.53
CA ASP A 584 -7.44 17.11 33.84
C ASP A 584 -7.74 15.74 33.24
N VAL A 585 -6.72 14.93 32.92
CA VAL A 585 -6.95 13.59 32.37
C VAL A 585 -7.46 12.61 33.43
N ASP A 586 -7.32 12.92 34.72
CA ASP A 586 -7.72 12.03 35.80
C ASP A 586 -9.20 12.22 36.17
N ASP A 587 -9.71 13.44 36.01
CA ASP A 587 -11.12 13.80 36.21
C ASP A 587 -11.76 14.20 34.87
N LEU A 588 -12.39 13.26 34.16
CA LEU A 588 -13.02 13.51 32.86
C LEU A 588 -14.53 13.74 33.02
N ASN A 589 -15.09 14.64 32.23
CA ASN A 589 -16.53 14.86 32.15
C ASN A 589 -17.15 14.02 31.01
N THR A 590 -18.44 14.21 30.72
CA THR A 590 -19.13 13.52 29.63
C THR A 590 -18.59 13.96 28.27
N VAL A 591 -18.41 15.27 28.07
CA VAL A 591 -17.80 15.86 26.88
C VAL A 591 -16.44 16.46 27.26
N ASN A 592 -15.36 16.02 26.61
CA ASN A 592 -14.03 16.54 26.87
C ASN A 592 -13.45 17.15 25.60
N LEU A 593 -12.80 18.30 25.70
CA LEU A 593 -12.20 19.01 24.57
C LEU A 593 -10.69 19.08 24.73
N ILE A 594 -9.95 18.69 23.70
CA ILE A 594 -8.47 18.75 23.68
C ILE A 594 -7.98 19.15 22.29
N SER A 595 -6.81 19.81 22.21
CA SER A 595 -6.18 20.09 20.92
C SER A 595 -5.35 18.92 20.41
N TYR A 596 -5.20 18.79 19.09
CA TYR A 596 -4.28 17.82 18.47
C TYR A 596 -2.85 17.96 18.99
N GLU A 597 -2.39 19.19 19.18
CA GLU A 597 -1.04 19.50 19.67
C GLU A 597 -0.86 18.98 21.10
N ARG A 598 -1.82 19.21 21.99
CA ARG A 598 -1.76 18.73 23.37
C ARG A 598 -1.91 17.22 23.45
N LEU A 599 -2.79 16.63 22.64
CA LEU A 599 -3.05 15.18 22.66
C LEU A 599 -1.77 14.35 22.40
N ARG A 600 -0.88 14.83 21.54
CA ARG A 600 0.41 14.16 21.24
C ARG A 600 1.54 14.49 22.23
N MET A 601 1.39 15.51 23.08
CA MET A 601 2.46 15.95 23.97
C MET A 601 2.75 14.91 25.06
N PRO A 602 4.03 14.73 25.46
CA PRO A 602 4.38 14.05 26.71
C PRO A 602 3.82 14.81 27.90
N ILE A 603 3.33 14.10 28.91
CA ILE A 603 2.77 14.70 30.13
C ILE A 603 3.88 15.17 31.06
N HIS A 604 4.97 14.39 31.15
CA HIS A 604 6.14 14.71 31.98
C HIS A 604 7.39 14.71 31.09
N SER A 605 7.71 15.86 30.50
CA SER A 605 8.84 16.01 29.57
C SER A 605 10.20 15.69 30.20
N GLY A 606 10.33 15.84 31.54
CA GLY A 606 11.56 15.56 32.28
C GLY A 606 11.79 14.09 32.65
N THR A 607 10.74 13.26 32.75
CA THR A 607 10.83 11.88 33.26
C THR A 607 10.59 10.81 32.20
N SER A 608 9.68 11.04 31.25
CA SER A 608 9.41 10.06 30.18
C SER A 608 8.78 10.68 28.95
N LYS A 609 9.50 10.63 27.83
CA LYS A 609 8.99 11.01 26.49
C LYS A 609 7.94 10.03 25.94
N ARG A 610 7.72 8.87 26.59
CA ARG A 610 6.80 7.82 26.09
C ARG A 610 5.35 8.00 26.59
N VAL A 611 5.14 8.69 27.70
CA VAL A 611 3.80 8.87 28.30
C VAL A 611 3.19 10.17 27.84
N THR A 612 2.30 10.08 26.86
CA THR A 612 1.55 11.21 26.28
C THR A 612 0.13 11.34 26.86
N TYR A 613 -0.55 12.45 26.58
CA TYR A 613 -1.99 12.60 26.88
C TYR A 613 -2.81 11.47 26.25
N ALA A 614 -2.58 11.18 24.96
CA ALA A 614 -3.22 10.05 24.29
C ALA A 614 -2.97 8.70 24.97
N HIS A 615 -1.77 8.49 25.53
CA HIS A 615 -1.45 7.28 26.29
C HIS A 615 -2.29 7.18 27.57
N ARG A 616 -2.41 8.25 28.37
CA ARG A 616 -3.22 8.27 29.61
C ARG A 616 -4.72 8.13 29.35
N LEU A 617 -5.20 8.61 28.21
CA LEU A 617 -6.60 8.52 27.81
C LEU A 617 -6.97 7.20 27.12
N ARG A 618 -5.99 6.34 26.83
CA ARG A 618 -6.19 5.07 26.12
C ARG A 618 -7.26 4.21 26.80
N ARG A 619 -8.26 3.76 26.03
CA ARG A 619 -9.41 2.94 26.47
C ARG A 619 -10.34 3.59 27.50
N ARG A 620 -10.08 4.82 27.96
CA ARG A 620 -10.97 5.59 28.85
C ARG A 620 -12.03 6.37 28.08
N ILE A 621 -11.78 6.65 26.81
CA ILE A 621 -12.69 7.36 25.91
C ILE A 621 -13.58 6.37 25.15
N GLY A 622 -14.90 6.54 25.28
CA GLY A 622 -15.89 5.69 24.61
C GLY A 622 -16.12 6.09 23.15
N LEU A 623 -16.09 7.39 22.87
CA LEU A 623 -16.30 8.00 21.55
C LEU A 623 -15.31 9.14 21.34
N VAL A 624 -14.64 9.16 20.19
CA VAL A 624 -13.80 10.30 19.77
C VAL A 624 -14.38 10.94 18.51
N ALA A 625 -14.50 12.26 18.51
CA ALA A 625 -14.84 13.09 17.35
C ALA A 625 -13.62 13.93 16.99
N ALA A 626 -12.98 13.61 15.86
CA ALA A 626 -11.81 14.32 15.34
C ALA A 626 -12.28 15.39 14.34
N ASP A 627 -12.31 16.64 14.76
CA ASP A 627 -12.67 17.79 13.91
C ASP A 627 -11.46 18.26 13.09
N GLU A 628 -11.68 18.78 11.88
CA GLU A 628 -10.64 18.95 10.84
C GLU A 628 -9.75 17.69 10.74
N GLY A 629 -10.45 16.54 10.71
CA GLY A 629 -9.84 15.22 10.86
C GLY A 629 -9.14 14.71 9.61
N GLU A 630 -9.11 15.46 8.52
CA GLU A 630 -8.30 15.15 7.32
C GLU A 630 -6.78 15.13 7.60
N ARG A 631 -6.34 15.59 8.78
CA ARG A 631 -4.99 15.27 9.33
C ARG A 631 -4.68 13.78 9.37
N LEU A 632 -5.71 12.95 9.50
CA LEU A 632 -5.60 11.48 9.46
C LEU A 632 -5.17 10.95 8.09
N ALA A 633 -5.19 11.76 7.03
CA ALA A 633 -4.69 11.37 5.70
C ALA A 633 -3.23 10.89 5.76
N ASN A 634 -2.41 11.53 6.61
CA ASN A 634 -1.06 11.06 6.88
C ASN A 634 -1.02 10.23 8.19
N PRO A 635 -0.87 8.89 8.13
CA PRO A 635 -0.85 8.01 9.30
C PRO A 635 0.43 8.15 10.15
N ALA A 636 1.52 8.64 9.55
CA ALA A 636 2.85 8.65 10.13
C ALA A 636 3.02 9.87 11.04
N SER A 637 2.16 10.87 10.88
CA SER A 637 2.14 12.06 11.73
C SER A 637 1.93 11.68 13.20
N ASP A 638 2.57 12.43 14.11
CA ASP A 638 2.37 12.25 15.54
C ASP A 638 0.90 12.44 15.94
N GLN A 639 0.19 13.35 15.26
CA GLN A 639 -1.22 13.66 15.51
C GLN A 639 -2.12 12.44 15.20
N SER A 640 -1.94 11.82 14.03
CA SER A 640 -2.65 10.59 13.67
C SER A 640 -2.30 9.47 14.65
N ARG A 641 -1.01 9.27 14.97
CA ARG A 641 -0.59 8.25 15.93
C ARG A 641 -1.24 8.44 17.30
N ALA A 642 -1.35 9.68 17.78
CA ALA A 642 -2.00 10.00 19.04
C ALA A 642 -3.51 9.69 19.03
N LEU A 643 -4.23 10.06 17.96
CA LEU A 643 -5.64 9.69 17.81
C LEU A 643 -5.85 8.17 17.84
N TRP A 644 -5.05 7.42 17.08
CA TRP A 644 -5.12 5.96 17.07
C TRP A 644 -4.78 5.33 18.43
N GLN A 645 -3.90 5.95 19.21
CA GLN A 645 -3.48 5.45 20.52
C GLN A 645 -4.64 5.47 21.53
N LEU A 646 -5.59 6.39 21.40
CA LEU A 646 -6.78 6.47 22.26
C LEU A 646 -7.57 5.15 22.32
N SER A 647 -7.57 4.38 21.22
CA SER A 647 -8.28 3.10 21.13
C SER A 647 -9.78 3.20 21.51
N ALA A 648 -10.43 4.30 21.13
CA ALA A 648 -11.86 4.54 21.40
C ALA A 648 -12.74 3.53 20.64
N ARG A 649 -13.89 3.17 21.23
CA ARG A 649 -14.81 2.18 20.64
C ARG A 649 -15.56 2.75 19.44
N ARG A 650 -15.96 4.02 19.51
CA ARG A 650 -16.59 4.77 18.41
C ARG A 650 -15.67 5.90 17.96
N ARG A 651 -15.48 6.05 16.65
CA ARG A 651 -14.52 6.98 16.05
C ARG A 651 -15.19 7.73 14.91
N TYR A 652 -15.33 9.04 15.07
CA TYR A 652 -15.92 9.93 14.08
C TYR A 652 -14.88 10.92 13.60
N VAL A 653 -14.91 11.20 12.29
CA VAL A 653 -14.05 12.19 11.64
C VAL A 653 -14.98 13.25 11.08
N LEU A 654 -14.78 14.51 11.44
CA LEU A 654 -15.57 15.63 10.94
C LEU A 654 -14.64 16.46 10.05
N THR A 655 -14.99 16.59 8.77
CA THR A 655 -14.18 17.36 7.81
C THR A 655 -15.06 17.84 6.66
N GLY A 656 -14.68 18.95 6.01
CA GLY A 656 -15.35 19.39 4.78
C GLY A 656 -14.70 18.87 3.50
N THR A 657 -13.47 18.35 3.61
CA THR A 657 -12.62 18.02 2.47
C THR A 657 -11.86 16.72 2.78
N PRO A 658 -12.55 15.56 2.81
CA PRO A 658 -11.92 14.29 3.16
C PRO A 658 -10.93 13.80 2.08
N VAL A 659 -11.04 14.30 0.85
CA VAL A 659 -10.08 14.14 -0.25
C VAL A 659 -9.62 15.56 -0.60
N ALA A 660 -8.39 15.93 -0.24
CA ALA A 660 -7.93 17.32 -0.39
C ALA A 660 -6.95 17.49 -1.55
N ASN A 661 -6.12 16.48 -1.79
CA ASN A 661 -5.10 16.47 -2.84
C ASN A 661 -5.19 15.25 -3.72
N TYR A 662 -5.29 14.06 -3.12
CA TYR A 662 -5.22 12.81 -3.86
C TYR A 662 -6.23 11.81 -3.33
N PRO A 663 -6.72 10.86 -4.15
CA PRO A 663 -7.66 9.84 -3.70
C PRO A 663 -7.20 9.07 -2.46
N ARG A 664 -5.88 8.88 -2.29
CA ARG A 664 -5.31 8.24 -1.09
C ARG A 664 -5.55 8.98 0.23
N ASP A 665 -5.86 10.28 0.20
CA ASP A 665 -6.05 11.09 1.40
C ASP A 665 -7.18 10.54 2.29
N VAL A 666 -8.21 9.95 1.69
CA VAL A 666 -9.37 9.41 2.43
C VAL A 666 -9.04 8.15 3.23
N PHE A 667 -7.98 7.43 2.85
CA PHE A 667 -7.76 6.07 3.31
C PHE A 667 -7.52 6.01 4.82
N GLY A 668 -6.69 6.92 5.34
CA GLY A 668 -6.41 7.01 6.77
C GLY A 668 -7.65 7.36 7.60
N LEU A 669 -8.56 8.16 7.04
CA LEU A 669 -9.81 8.56 7.70
C LEU A 669 -10.78 7.36 7.76
N VAL A 670 -10.96 6.66 6.64
CA VAL A 670 -11.86 5.50 6.54
C VAL A 670 -11.36 4.37 7.44
N ALA A 671 -10.05 4.08 7.43
CA ALA A 671 -9.48 3.08 8.32
C ALA A 671 -9.69 3.44 9.81
N PHE A 672 -9.58 4.72 10.15
CA PHE A 672 -9.79 5.20 11.51
C PHE A 672 -11.27 5.12 11.94
N ALA A 673 -12.21 5.54 11.10
CA ALA A 673 -13.62 5.60 11.44
C ALA A 673 -14.35 4.26 11.24
N GLY A 674 -14.20 3.65 10.07
CA GLY A 674 -14.91 2.45 9.62
C GLY A 674 -14.30 1.12 10.07
N GLY A 675 -13.00 1.10 10.41
CA GLY A 675 -12.26 -0.10 10.79
C GLY A 675 -11.01 -0.31 9.95
N ASP A 676 -10.00 -1.01 10.49
CA ASP A 676 -8.70 -1.23 9.85
C ASP A 676 -8.57 -2.71 9.45
N GLY A 677 -8.89 -3.05 8.20
CA GLY A 677 -8.88 -4.43 7.70
C GLY A 677 -9.94 -5.30 8.38
N THR A 678 -11.20 -4.87 8.26
CA THR A 678 -12.42 -5.51 8.78
C THR A 678 -13.33 -5.92 7.63
N ALA A 679 -14.31 -6.79 7.85
CA ALA A 679 -15.22 -7.21 6.79
C ALA A 679 -16.03 -6.06 6.14
N ALA A 680 -16.31 -4.99 6.89
CA ALA A 680 -16.97 -3.79 6.35
C ALA A 680 -16.02 -2.79 5.66
N GLN A 681 -14.71 -2.92 5.93
CA GLN A 681 -13.65 -2.05 5.41
C GLN A 681 -12.41 -2.93 5.23
N PRO A 682 -12.29 -3.63 4.09
CA PRO A 682 -11.28 -4.69 3.93
C PRO A 682 -9.86 -4.15 3.76
N TYR A 683 -9.70 -2.90 3.35
CA TYR A 683 -8.39 -2.27 3.15
C TYR A 683 -7.71 -1.93 4.48
N GLY A 684 -6.87 -2.83 4.96
CA GLY A 684 -6.05 -2.58 6.16
C GLY A 684 -4.99 -1.49 5.95
N TYR A 685 -5.07 -0.44 6.76
CA TYR A 685 -4.01 0.55 6.87
C TYR A 685 -2.80 -0.01 7.65
N ARG A 686 -3.03 -0.66 8.79
CA ARG A 686 -1.97 -1.35 9.57
C ARG A 686 -2.05 -2.87 9.43
N ARG A 687 -3.03 -3.35 8.68
CA ARG A 687 -3.35 -4.77 8.46
C ARG A 687 -3.28 -5.10 6.97
N GLY A 688 -3.43 -6.38 6.63
CA GLY A 688 -3.55 -6.78 5.23
C GLY A 688 -4.90 -6.40 4.63
N TYR A 689 -5.02 -6.54 3.31
CA TYR A 689 -6.31 -6.47 2.63
C TYR A 689 -7.10 -7.75 2.91
N LEU A 690 -8.22 -7.63 3.62
CA LEU A 690 -9.00 -8.80 4.04
C LEU A 690 -9.74 -9.42 2.85
N GLU A 691 -9.44 -10.69 2.57
CA GLU A 691 -10.06 -11.44 1.49
C GLU A 691 -10.70 -12.75 1.99
N PRO A 692 -11.79 -13.21 1.36
CA PRO A 692 -12.45 -14.46 1.77
C PRO A 692 -11.54 -15.69 1.70
N TRP A 693 -10.68 -15.79 0.68
CA TRP A 693 -9.82 -16.96 0.45
C TRP A 693 -8.70 -17.13 1.50
N TRP A 694 -8.51 -16.17 2.40
CA TRP A 694 -7.54 -16.27 3.50
C TRP A 694 -7.80 -17.46 4.44
N LEU A 695 -9.04 -18.01 4.48
CA LEU A 695 -9.31 -19.26 5.21
C LEU A 695 -8.54 -20.46 4.64
N SER A 696 -8.26 -20.45 3.33
CA SER A 696 -7.49 -21.48 2.65
C SER A 696 -6.00 -21.27 2.83
N SER A 697 -5.51 -20.06 2.59
CA SER A 697 -4.09 -19.72 2.76
C SER A 697 -3.88 -18.20 2.84
N VAL A 698 -2.88 -17.73 3.56
CA VAL A 698 -2.38 -16.34 3.51
C VAL A 698 -1.07 -16.20 2.73
N GLN A 699 -0.64 -17.23 1.99
CA GLN A 699 0.61 -17.22 1.22
C GLN A 699 0.70 -16.02 0.26
N HIS A 700 -0.42 -15.65 -0.37
CA HIS A 700 -0.50 -14.54 -1.32
C HIS A 700 -1.07 -13.25 -0.69
N ALA A 701 -1.18 -13.19 0.64
CA ALA A 701 -1.79 -12.03 1.30
C ALA A 701 -0.97 -10.76 1.00
N VAL A 702 -1.67 -9.66 0.72
CA VAL A 702 -1.08 -8.35 0.43
C VAL A 702 -1.39 -7.35 1.54
N ARG A 703 -0.55 -6.33 1.68
CA ARG A 703 -0.82 -5.24 2.63
C ARG A 703 -2.00 -4.42 2.12
N GLY A 704 -2.87 -3.96 3.03
CA GLY A 704 -4.05 -3.20 2.59
C GLY A 704 -3.69 -1.85 1.96
N ILE A 705 -2.57 -1.23 2.35
CA ILE A 705 -2.02 -0.04 1.67
C ILE A 705 -1.65 -0.32 0.22
N GLU A 706 -1.03 -1.47 -0.06
CA GLU A 706 -0.64 -1.83 -1.43
C GLU A 706 -1.88 -2.08 -2.26
N ARG A 707 -2.83 -2.88 -1.75
CA ARG A 707 -4.08 -3.12 -2.47
C ARG A 707 -4.89 -1.85 -2.73
N PHE A 708 -4.96 -0.94 -1.75
CA PHE A 708 -5.63 0.35 -1.93
C PHE A 708 -4.97 1.16 -3.04
N ARG A 709 -3.63 1.19 -3.08
CA ARG A 709 -2.88 1.89 -4.12
C ARG A 709 -3.16 1.26 -5.48
N ASP A 710 -3.11 -0.06 -5.60
CA ASP A 710 -3.32 -0.76 -6.86
C ASP A 710 -4.76 -0.55 -7.40
N ASP A 711 -5.77 -0.55 -6.51
CA ASP A 711 -7.17 -0.39 -6.91
C ASP A 711 -7.53 1.07 -7.26
N PHE A 712 -6.95 2.08 -6.59
CA PHE A 712 -7.48 3.45 -6.63
C PHE A 712 -6.47 4.54 -7.01
N VAL A 713 -5.16 4.28 -6.93
CA VAL A 713 -4.14 5.30 -7.18
C VAL A 713 -3.60 5.14 -8.60
N VAL A 714 -3.75 6.19 -9.41
CA VAL A 714 -3.17 6.24 -10.75
C VAL A 714 -1.73 6.75 -10.66
N LEU A 715 -0.82 6.01 -11.29
CA LEU A 715 0.59 6.38 -11.43
C LEU A 715 0.91 6.56 -12.92
N GLU A 716 1.38 7.73 -13.29
CA GLU A 716 1.83 8.03 -14.66
C GLU A 716 3.37 8.17 -14.67
N TRP A 717 4.00 7.86 -15.80
CA TRP A 717 5.46 7.95 -15.98
C TRP A 717 5.88 9.41 -16.18
N VAL A 718 7.02 9.79 -15.61
CA VAL A 718 7.39 11.21 -15.50
C VAL A 718 8.84 11.51 -15.90
N THR A 719 9.66 10.50 -16.17
CA THR A 719 11.06 10.71 -16.55
C THR A 719 11.28 10.48 -18.04
N TRP A 720 12.25 11.21 -18.58
CA TRP A 720 12.75 11.07 -19.96
C TRP A 720 13.23 9.65 -20.28
N GLU A 721 13.77 8.93 -19.29
CA GLU A 721 14.14 7.52 -19.41
C GLU A 721 13.00 6.68 -20.00
N PHE A 722 11.74 6.97 -19.65
CA PHE A 722 10.60 6.22 -20.20
C PHE A 722 10.27 6.66 -21.63
N ALA A 723 10.43 7.94 -21.94
CA ALA A 723 10.19 8.46 -23.28
C ALA A 723 11.16 7.83 -24.32
N GLU A 724 12.38 7.51 -23.91
CA GLU A 724 13.37 6.86 -24.78
C GLU A 724 13.34 5.33 -24.73
N SER A 725 13.22 4.73 -23.54
CA SER A 725 13.32 3.27 -23.37
C SER A 725 12.00 2.53 -23.47
N LEU A 726 10.87 3.22 -23.26
CA LEU A 726 9.51 2.67 -23.06
C LEU A 726 9.44 1.60 -21.95
N GLN A 727 10.47 1.45 -21.12
CA GLN A 727 10.61 0.37 -20.12
C GLN A 727 11.05 0.90 -18.74
N ASP A 728 11.93 1.91 -18.71
CA ASP A 728 12.57 2.43 -17.50
C ASP A 728 12.11 3.84 -17.15
N GLY A 729 12.07 4.20 -15.86
CA GLY A 729 11.73 5.56 -15.42
C GLY A 729 11.04 5.68 -14.05
N ALA A 730 10.74 6.91 -13.61
CA ALA A 730 10.01 7.15 -12.37
C ALA A 730 8.53 7.42 -12.63
N LYS A 731 7.65 6.70 -11.92
CA LYS A 731 6.21 6.97 -11.91
C LYS A 731 5.82 7.92 -10.77
N ARG A 732 4.92 8.87 -11.01
CA ARG A 732 4.32 9.70 -9.95
C ARG A 732 2.81 9.56 -9.95
N GLU A 733 2.25 9.81 -8.78
CA GLU A 733 0.81 9.80 -8.60
C GLU A 733 0.17 11.06 -9.18
N VAL A 734 -0.90 10.85 -9.94
CA VAL A 734 -1.76 11.91 -10.46
C VAL A 734 -3.02 12.00 -9.61
N PRO A 735 -3.63 13.18 -9.48
CA PRO A 735 -4.93 13.35 -8.82
C PRO A 735 -6.06 12.81 -9.70
N LYS A 736 -6.02 11.51 -10.01
CA LYS A 736 -7.05 10.75 -10.74
C LYS A 736 -7.38 9.47 -9.96
N ILE A 737 -8.63 9.03 -10.02
CA ILE A 737 -9.09 7.82 -9.34
C ILE A 737 -9.01 6.64 -10.32
N GLY A 738 -8.28 5.59 -9.96
CA GLY A 738 -8.07 4.43 -10.85
C GLY A 738 -9.36 3.64 -11.14
N ASN A 739 -10.03 3.16 -10.10
CA ASN A 739 -11.32 2.48 -10.21
C ASN A 739 -12.42 3.26 -9.49
N LEU A 740 -13.04 4.21 -10.20
CA LEU A 740 -14.05 5.11 -9.65
C LEU A 740 -15.30 4.38 -9.08
N PRO A 741 -15.93 3.40 -9.76
CA PRO A 741 -17.05 2.66 -9.19
C PRO A 741 -16.69 1.93 -7.88
N GLN A 742 -15.55 1.24 -7.86
CA GLN A 742 -15.09 0.55 -6.66
C GLN A 742 -14.72 1.52 -5.54
N TYR A 743 -14.18 2.70 -5.87
CA TYR A 743 -13.87 3.75 -4.91
C TYR A 743 -15.13 4.31 -4.25
N ARG A 744 -16.17 4.63 -5.05
CA ARG A 744 -17.49 5.06 -4.55
C ARG A 744 -18.12 4.00 -3.66
N LYS A 745 -18.09 2.72 -4.08
CA LYS A 745 -18.57 1.57 -3.28
C LYS A 745 -17.81 1.43 -1.95
N MET A 746 -16.51 1.65 -1.96
CA MET A 746 -15.67 1.61 -0.75
C MET A 746 -16.01 2.76 0.20
N LEU A 747 -16.31 3.96 -0.29
CA LEU A 747 -16.64 5.13 0.53
C LEU A 747 -18.07 5.12 1.08
N ALA A 748 -19.03 4.59 0.34
CA ALA A 748 -20.46 4.69 0.65
C ALA A 748 -20.85 4.27 2.09
N PRO A 749 -20.29 3.21 2.69
CA PRO A 749 -20.61 2.84 4.08
C PRO A 749 -19.94 3.72 5.14
N HIS A 750 -18.93 4.51 4.77
CA HIS A 750 -18.02 5.17 5.72
C HIS A 750 -18.05 6.70 5.64
N VAL A 751 -18.55 7.28 4.55
CA VAL A 751 -18.60 8.74 4.34
C VAL A 751 -20.05 9.22 4.26
N LYS A 752 -20.43 10.10 5.17
CA LYS A 752 -21.68 10.87 5.12
C LYS A 752 -21.41 12.24 4.52
N ARG A 753 -21.75 12.41 3.24
CA ARG A 753 -21.52 13.65 2.48
C ARG A 753 -22.79 14.51 2.45
N ARG A 754 -22.62 15.83 2.65
CA ARG A 754 -23.67 16.86 2.50
C ARG A 754 -23.06 18.08 1.83
N ILE A 755 -23.77 18.63 0.85
CA ILE A 755 -23.41 19.87 0.15
C ILE A 755 -24.51 20.92 0.32
N VAL A 756 -24.14 22.21 0.31
CA VAL A 756 -25.06 23.30 0.64
C VAL A 756 -26.23 23.39 -0.35
N ASP A 757 -25.99 23.08 -1.62
CA ASP A 757 -26.99 23.15 -2.69
C ASP A 757 -28.02 22.01 -2.65
N GLU A 758 -27.78 20.95 -1.86
CA GLU A 758 -28.66 19.79 -1.78
C GLU A 758 -30.06 20.16 -1.24
N PRO A 759 -31.16 19.54 -1.71
CA PRO A 759 -32.52 19.87 -1.29
C PRO A 759 -32.79 19.81 0.22
N ALA A 760 -32.10 18.95 0.96
CA ALA A 760 -32.25 18.84 2.41
C ALA A 760 -31.55 19.98 3.18
N VAL A 761 -30.41 20.46 2.65
CA VAL A 761 -29.56 21.47 3.30
C VAL A 761 -30.00 22.89 2.90
N SER A 762 -30.33 23.07 1.62
CA SER A 762 -30.75 24.35 1.01
C SER A 762 -32.06 24.92 1.57
N ARG A 763 -32.79 24.16 2.40
CA ARG A 763 -33.95 24.64 3.19
C ARG A 763 -33.53 25.54 4.35
N TYR A 764 -32.34 25.31 4.89
CA TYR A 764 -31.84 25.96 6.11
C TYR A 764 -30.74 26.97 5.81
N ILE A 765 -29.84 26.64 4.88
CA ILE A 765 -28.75 27.50 4.46
C ILE A 765 -28.73 27.55 2.94
N ARG A 766 -28.79 28.75 2.37
CA ARG A 766 -28.44 28.96 0.96
C ARG A 766 -27.21 29.85 0.89
N ILE A 767 -26.26 29.43 0.06
CA ILE A 767 -25.08 30.21 -0.23
C ILE A 767 -25.00 30.25 -1.75
N GLU A 768 -25.20 31.44 -2.32
CA GLU A 768 -25.07 31.61 -3.76
C GLU A 768 -23.63 31.29 -4.19
N LYS A 769 -23.48 30.66 -5.36
CA LYS A 769 -22.16 30.41 -5.93
C LYS A 769 -21.51 31.75 -6.27
N PRO A 770 -20.20 31.90 -6.02
CA PRO A 770 -19.49 33.11 -6.39
C PRO A 770 -19.35 33.21 -7.91
N ASP A 771 -19.30 34.44 -8.41
CA ASP A 771 -18.90 34.73 -9.78
C ASP A 771 -17.37 34.61 -9.86
N VAL A 772 -16.86 33.84 -10.82
CA VAL A 772 -15.42 33.60 -10.97
C VAL A 772 -14.91 34.34 -12.20
N GLU A 773 -13.88 35.14 -12.01
CA GLU A 773 -13.18 35.92 -13.01
C GLU A 773 -11.69 35.51 -13.00
N VAL A 774 -11.13 35.25 -14.18
CA VAL A 774 -9.69 35.03 -14.35
C VAL A 774 -9.15 36.18 -15.18
N VAL A 775 -8.26 36.97 -14.57
CA VAL A 775 -7.60 38.11 -15.20
C VAL A 775 -6.23 37.66 -15.68
N GLU A 776 -6.11 37.46 -16.98
CA GLU A 776 -4.82 37.26 -17.64
C GLU A 776 -4.13 38.61 -17.83
N THR A 777 -2.91 38.73 -17.32
CA THR A 777 -2.13 39.97 -17.38
C THR A 777 -0.94 39.79 -18.31
N GLU A 778 -0.80 40.68 -19.29
CA GLU A 778 0.35 40.69 -20.19
C GLU A 778 1.66 40.94 -19.46
N TRP A 779 2.77 40.43 -20.00
CA TRP A 779 4.08 40.61 -19.40
C TRP A 779 4.70 41.97 -19.75
N ASP A 780 5.36 42.59 -18.76
CA ASP A 780 6.36 43.62 -19.08
C ASP A 780 7.61 42.98 -19.68
N ALA A 781 8.18 43.57 -20.72
CA ALA A 781 9.38 43.04 -21.37
C ALA A 781 10.55 42.80 -20.39
N SER A 782 10.76 43.72 -19.45
CA SER A 782 11.82 43.62 -18.45
C SER A 782 11.53 42.60 -17.35
N HIS A 783 10.26 42.38 -17.00
CA HIS A 783 9.85 41.33 -16.05
C HIS A 783 9.90 39.95 -16.70
N LEU A 784 9.41 39.83 -17.94
CA LEU A 784 9.49 38.61 -18.74
C LEU A 784 10.95 38.18 -18.86
N SER A 785 11.85 39.06 -19.30
CA SER A 785 13.28 38.75 -19.40
C SER A 785 13.86 38.20 -18.08
N PHE A 786 13.51 38.80 -16.95
CA PHE A 786 13.94 38.33 -15.63
C PHE A 786 13.38 36.94 -15.28
N TYR A 787 12.09 36.72 -15.55
CA TYR A 787 11.42 35.45 -15.33
C TYR A 787 12.03 34.35 -16.21
N LEU A 788 12.20 34.62 -17.50
CA LEU A 788 12.80 33.69 -18.46
C LEU A 788 14.22 33.33 -18.05
N ARG A 789 15.05 34.30 -17.66
CA ARG A 789 16.41 34.01 -17.18
C ARG A 789 16.40 33.08 -15.97
N THR A 790 15.49 33.30 -15.02
CA THR A 790 15.34 32.45 -13.84
C THR A 790 14.89 31.04 -14.21
N ALA A 791 13.90 30.94 -15.09
CA ALA A 791 13.34 29.67 -15.53
C ALA A 791 14.32 28.88 -16.41
N ASP A 792 15.11 29.56 -17.26
CA ASP A 792 16.19 28.99 -18.05
C ASP A 792 17.31 28.40 -17.17
N GLU A 793 17.74 29.13 -16.14
CA GLU A 793 18.74 28.61 -15.20
C GLU A 793 18.22 27.36 -14.49
N PHE A 794 16.95 27.39 -14.06
CA PHE A 794 16.30 26.22 -13.49
C PHE A 794 16.22 25.05 -14.48
N ALA A 795 15.78 25.28 -15.72
CA ALA A 795 15.65 24.25 -16.74
C ALA A 795 17.00 23.66 -17.15
N ARG A 796 18.07 24.46 -17.24
CA ARG A 796 19.44 23.98 -17.49
C ARG A 796 19.93 23.12 -16.33
N TRP A 797 19.81 23.64 -15.11
CA TRP A 797 20.17 22.89 -13.90
C TRP A 797 19.41 21.56 -13.84
N TYR A 798 18.10 21.57 -14.11
CA TYR A 798 17.25 20.39 -14.09
C TYR A 798 17.72 19.34 -15.11
N ARG A 799 17.94 19.75 -16.37
CA ARG A 799 18.46 18.87 -17.43
C ARG A 799 19.84 18.30 -17.11
N ASP A 800 20.74 19.10 -16.53
CA ASP A 800 22.07 18.63 -16.14
C ASP A 800 22.01 17.64 -14.99
N GLN A 801 21.10 17.82 -14.03
CA GLN A 801 20.88 16.84 -12.96
C GLN A 801 20.28 15.53 -13.49
N CYS A 802 19.35 15.59 -14.46
CA CYS A 802 18.78 14.39 -15.08
C CYS A 802 19.81 13.53 -15.84
N LYS A 803 20.95 14.10 -16.26
CA LYS A 803 22.05 13.35 -16.90
C LYS A 803 22.95 12.62 -15.89
N VAL A 804 22.88 12.98 -14.62
CA VAL A 804 23.66 12.35 -13.55
C VAL A 804 22.78 11.29 -12.91
N ASP A 805 23.21 10.03 -12.93
CA ASP A 805 22.49 8.83 -12.45
C ASP A 805 22.31 8.77 -10.91
N ARG A 806 21.99 9.91 -10.29
CA ARG A 806 21.73 10.06 -8.85
C ARG A 806 20.38 10.74 -8.69
N GLY A 807 19.42 10.00 -8.15
CA GLY A 807 18.07 10.48 -7.88
C GLY A 807 18.06 11.90 -7.29
N ASN A 808 17.36 12.80 -7.98
CA ASN A 808 17.33 14.23 -7.66
C ASN A 808 16.93 14.48 -6.20
N ASN A 809 17.72 15.29 -5.49
CA ASN A 809 17.36 15.74 -4.14
C ASN A 809 16.11 16.63 -4.22
N LEU A 810 14.98 16.10 -3.77
CA LEU A 810 13.67 16.77 -3.75
C LEU A 810 13.73 18.17 -3.11
N ILE A 811 14.60 18.38 -2.12
CA ILE A 811 14.78 19.68 -1.45
C ILE A 811 15.30 20.72 -2.43
N THR A 812 16.28 20.35 -3.26
CA THR A 812 16.87 21.27 -4.26
C THR A 812 15.88 21.58 -5.38
N LEU A 813 15.11 20.59 -5.83
CA LEU A 813 14.03 20.79 -6.82
C LEU A 813 12.99 21.79 -6.31
N LEU A 814 12.50 21.60 -5.07
CA LEU A 814 11.53 22.50 -4.46
C LEU A 814 12.07 23.92 -4.26
N ALA A 815 13.35 24.06 -3.87
CA ALA A 815 13.99 25.36 -3.71
C ALA A 815 14.06 26.13 -5.05
N ARG A 816 14.39 25.44 -6.14
CA ARG A 816 14.50 26.05 -7.47
C ARG A 816 13.13 26.33 -8.10
N LEU A 817 12.13 25.45 -7.92
CA LEU A 817 10.74 25.75 -8.31
C LEU A 817 10.22 26.99 -7.57
N ARG A 818 10.57 27.12 -6.29
CA ARG A 818 10.23 28.30 -5.50
C ARG A 818 10.90 29.56 -6.07
N ALA A 819 12.13 29.48 -6.58
CA ALA A 819 12.79 30.60 -7.26
C ALA A 819 12.01 31.07 -8.50
N VAL A 820 11.54 30.15 -9.35
CA VAL A 820 10.66 30.47 -10.50
C VAL A 820 9.36 31.12 -10.03
N HIS A 821 8.75 30.59 -8.96
CA HIS A 821 7.57 31.20 -8.35
C HIS A 821 7.84 32.63 -7.84
N PHE A 822 8.99 32.87 -7.20
CA PHE A 822 9.41 34.21 -6.78
C PHE A 822 9.63 35.15 -7.97
N ALA A 823 10.22 34.68 -9.07
CA ALA A 823 10.44 35.49 -10.25
C ALA A 823 9.13 35.97 -10.90
N ALA A 824 8.09 35.14 -10.91
CA ALA A 824 6.76 35.53 -11.39
C ALA A 824 6.06 36.50 -10.42
N ASN A 825 6.12 36.22 -9.13
CA ASN A 825 5.22 36.84 -8.15
C ASN A 825 5.83 37.96 -7.30
N TYR A 826 7.10 37.88 -6.91
CA TYR A 826 7.74 38.90 -6.07
C TYR A 826 9.26 39.01 -6.34
N PRO A 827 9.67 39.43 -7.56
CA PRO A 827 11.07 39.45 -7.95
C PRO A 827 11.88 40.57 -7.27
N GLN A 828 11.22 41.51 -6.57
CA GLN A 828 11.87 42.56 -5.78
C GLN A 828 12.59 42.02 -4.54
N TYR A 829 12.21 40.83 -4.06
CA TYR A 829 12.94 40.15 -2.97
C TYR A 829 14.34 39.69 -3.40
N GLY A 830 14.50 39.44 -4.71
CA GLY A 830 15.66 38.80 -5.27
C GLY A 830 15.51 37.29 -5.39
N VAL A 831 16.18 36.75 -6.39
CA VAL A 831 16.31 35.33 -6.65
C VAL A 831 17.80 34.99 -6.60
N ASP A 832 18.17 34.05 -5.73
CA ASP A 832 19.56 33.61 -5.56
C ASP A 832 20.16 33.16 -6.90
N GLY A 833 21.32 33.72 -7.25
CA GLY A 833 22.02 33.45 -8.51
C GLY A 833 21.59 34.32 -9.70
N ILE A 834 20.41 34.95 -9.65
CA ILE A 834 19.87 35.77 -10.74
C ILE A 834 19.98 37.27 -10.44
N GLY A 835 19.56 37.69 -9.24
CA GLY A 835 19.49 39.10 -8.83
C GLY A 835 18.07 39.57 -8.52
N VAL A 836 17.82 40.87 -8.64
CA VAL A 836 16.57 41.53 -8.25
C VAL A 836 15.96 42.25 -9.45
N HIS A 837 14.63 42.20 -9.60
CA HIS A 837 13.88 43.11 -10.47
C HIS A 837 13.20 44.17 -9.60
N GLY A 838 13.69 45.41 -9.64
CA GLY A 838 13.27 46.47 -8.70
C GLY A 838 11.97 47.20 -9.06
N ALA A 839 11.55 47.17 -10.34
CA ALA A 839 10.32 47.84 -10.78
C ALA A 839 9.07 47.04 -10.39
N LEU A 840 7.91 47.69 -10.37
CA LEU A 840 6.62 47.00 -10.23
C LEU A 840 6.33 46.17 -11.48
N THR A 841 5.90 44.93 -11.28
CA THR A 841 5.52 44.05 -12.39
C THR A 841 4.13 44.40 -12.92
N SER A 842 3.82 43.96 -14.14
CA SER A 842 2.49 44.12 -14.74
C SER A 842 1.39 43.51 -13.87
N LYS A 843 1.63 42.29 -13.34
CA LYS A 843 0.73 41.62 -12.39
C LYS A 843 0.50 42.43 -11.11
N GLN A 844 1.56 43.01 -10.54
CA GLN A 844 1.45 43.86 -9.35
C GLN A 844 0.63 45.11 -9.65
N ARG A 845 0.87 45.76 -10.80
CA ARG A 845 0.08 46.93 -11.23
C ARG A 845 -1.39 46.58 -11.43
N ALA A 846 -1.69 45.50 -12.17
CA ALA A 846 -3.06 45.03 -12.40
C ALA A 846 -3.83 44.79 -11.09
N VAL A 847 -3.17 44.23 -10.07
CA VAL A 847 -3.80 43.98 -8.76
C VAL A 847 -4.04 45.28 -7.99
N VAL A 848 -3.09 46.22 -8.01
CA VAL A 848 -3.28 47.52 -7.36
C VAL A 848 -4.35 48.33 -8.09
N ASP A 849 -4.37 48.31 -9.42
CA ASP A 849 -5.38 48.99 -10.25
C ASP A 849 -6.77 48.40 -9.97
N ARG A 850 -6.90 47.06 -9.90
CA ARG A 850 -8.15 46.39 -9.52
C ARG A 850 -8.63 46.77 -8.12
N LEU A 851 -7.72 46.93 -7.16
CA LEU A 851 -8.08 47.37 -5.81
C LEU A 851 -8.46 48.86 -5.74
N VAL A 852 -7.94 49.70 -6.64
CA VAL A 852 -8.38 51.09 -6.81
C VAL A 852 -9.78 51.12 -7.41
N GLU A 853 -10.07 50.33 -8.44
CA GLU A 853 -11.43 50.20 -8.99
C GLU A 853 -12.43 49.78 -7.91
N ILE A 854 -12.09 48.77 -7.10
CA ILE A 854 -12.93 48.31 -5.99
C ILE A 854 -13.13 49.41 -4.94
N HIS A 855 -12.11 50.25 -4.69
CA HIS A 855 -12.24 51.41 -3.82
C HIS A 855 -13.23 52.43 -4.39
N GLU A 856 -13.16 52.72 -5.69
CA GLU A 856 -14.07 53.63 -6.39
C GLU A 856 -15.52 53.11 -6.41
N GLU A 857 -15.71 51.80 -6.47
CA GLU A 857 -17.01 51.13 -6.29
C GLU A 857 -17.56 51.25 -4.86
N GLY A 858 -16.76 51.68 -3.89
CA GLY A 858 -17.11 51.68 -2.47
C GLY A 858 -17.20 50.27 -1.86
N ALA A 859 -16.58 49.28 -2.51
CA ALA A 859 -16.61 47.88 -2.13
C ALA A 859 -15.38 47.49 -1.29
N GLN A 860 -15.45 46.34 -0.63
CA GLN A 860 -14.32 45.79 0.14
C GLN A 860 -13.77 44.50 -0.47
N ALA A 861 -12.45 44.29 -0.34
CA ALA A 861 -11.75 43.14 -0.91
C ALA A 861 -10.82 42.45 0.10
N ILE A 862 -10.69 41.13 -0.04
CA ILE A 862 -9.63 40.36 0.61
C ILE A 862 -8.65 39.90 -0.46
N LEU A 863 -7.39 40.32 -0.36
CA LEU A 863 -6.33 39.84 -1.25
C LEU A 863 -5.52 38.74 -0.56
N PHE A 864 -5.37 37.59 -1.21
CA PHE A 864 -4.48 36.52 -0.76
C PHE A 864 -3.21 36.45 -1.60
N ALA A 865 -2.06 36.51 -0.93
CA ALA A 865 -0.74 36.28 -1.51
C ALA A 865 0.10 35.35 -0.62
N GLU A 866 1.16 34.74 -1.14
CA GLU A 866 2.03 33.87 -0.34
C GLU A 866 3.05 34.65 0.49
N ASN A 867 3.59 35.75 -0.06
CA ASN A 867 4.73 36.46 0.53
C ASN A 867 4.32 37.70 1.36
N PRO A 868 4.76 37.82 2.64
CA PRO A 868 4.53 39.02 3.46
C PRO A 868 5.12 40.32 2.90
N GLY A 869 6.30 40.27 2.27
CA GLY A 869 6.96 41.43 1.67
C GLY A 869 6.19 41.99 0.48
N LEU A 870 5.61 41.10 -0.35
CA LEU A 870 4.70 41.50 -1.43
C LEU A 870 3.45 42.20 -0.88
N ILE A 871 2.87 41.69 0.21
CA ILE A 871 1.71 42.35 0.86
C ILE A 871 2.06 43.77 1.27
N GLU A 872 3.23 43.98 1.88
CA GLU A 872 3.67 45.31 2.29
C GLU A 872 4.00 46.21 1.09
N LEU A 873 4.54 45.64 -0.01
CA LEU A 873 4.74 46.36 -1.27
C LEU A 873 3.39 46.87 -1.83
N LEU A 874 2.40 45.98 -1.98
CA LEU A 874 1.08 46.33 -2.49
C LEU A 874 0.38 47.35 -1.57
N ARG A 875 0.51 47.20 -0.24
CA ARG A 875 -0.02 48.16 0.72
C ARG A 875 0.54 49.57 0.50
N ARG A 876 1.85 49.70 0.29
CA ARG A 876 2.51 51.00 0.06
C ARG A 876 2.07 51.63 -1.27
N GLU A 877 1.90 50.83 -2.31
CA GLU A 877 1.42 51.33 -3.61
C GLU A 877 -0.05 51.78 -3.54
N LEU A 878 -0.89 51.07 -2.77
CA LEU A 878 -2.27 51.49 -2.50
C LEU A 878 -2.33 52.79 -1.69
N GLU A 879 -1.48 52.92 -0.66
CA GLU A 879 -1.40 54.12 0.17
C GLU A 879 -1.00 55.36 -0.65
N LYS A 880 -0.05 55.22 -1.59
CA LYS A 880 0.31 56.30 -2.55
C LYS A 880 -0.86 56.75 -3.42
N ARG A 881 -1.83 55.87 -3.66
CA ARG A 881 -3.03 56.11 -4.46
C ARG A 881 -4.25 56.48 -3.60
N GLY A 882 -4.05 56.71 -2.30
CA GLY A 882 -5.11 57.09 -1.37
C GLY A 882 -6.04 55.95 -0.95
N VAL A 883 -5.72 54.69 -1.27
CA VAL A 883 -6.55 53.52 -0.93
C VAL A 883 -6.08 52.92 0.39
N ASP A 884 -6.96 52.89 1.38
CA ASP A 884 -6.65 52.29 2.67
C ASP A 884 -6.69 50.75 2.62
N ALA A 885 -5.61 50.11 3.07
CA ALA A 885 -5.48 48.66 3.11
C ALA A 885 -4.77 48.18 4.39
N VAL A 886 -5.28 47.08 4.96
CA VAL A 886 -4.82 46.48 6.21
C VAL A 886 -3.93 45.26 5.92
N PRO A 887 -2.64 45.26 6.28
CA PRO A 887 -1.78 44.09 6.12
C PRO A 887 -2.07 43.02 7.20
N PHE A 888 -2.15 41.77 6.77
CA PHE A 888 -2.54 40.64 7.60
C PHE A 888 -1.62 39.42 7.38
N HIS A 889 -0.42 39.46 7.96
CA HIS A 889 0.60 38.42 7.78
C HIS A 889 1.39 38.07 9.05
N GLY A 890 2.12 36.94 9.01
CA GLY A 890 2.84 36.33 10.12
C GLY A 890 3.77 37.26 10.91
N GLY A 891 4.46 38.18 10.22
CA GLY A 891 5.33 39.19 10.84
C GLY A 891 4.65 40.21 11.76
N ILE A 892 3.31 40.30 11.78
CA ILE A 892 2.55 41.18 12.68
C ILE A 892 2.02 40.35 13.86
N PRO A 893 2.25 40.75 15.13
CA PRO A 893 1.72 40.05 16.30
C PRO A 893 0.20 39.84 16.22
N ILE A 894 -0.29 38.64 16.61
CA ILE A 894 -1.70 38.25 16.43
C ILE A 894 -2.69 39.24 17.05
N ARG A 895 -2.40 39.77 18.25
CA ARG A 895 -3.25 40.76 18.93
C ARG A 895 -3.41 42.03 18.12
N LYS A 896 -2.30 42.58 17.60
CA LYS A 896 -2.31 43.79 16.77
C LYS A 896 -3.05 43.54 15.46
N ARG A 897 -2.78 42.40 14.82
CA ARG A 897 -3.38 42.03 13.54
C ARG A 897 -4.91 41.90 13.61
N VAL A 898 -5.42 41.29 14.69
CA VAL A 898 -6.86 41.17 14.94
C VAL A 898 -7.47 42.54 15.22
N ALA A 899 -6.83 43.35 16.06
CA ALA A 899 -7.30 44.71 16.37
C ALA A 899 -7.37 45.61 15.14
N ASP A 900 -6.33 45.61 14.28
CA ASP A 900 -6.30 46.42 13.06
C ASP A 900 -7.37 45.98 12.05
N LYS A 901 -7.54 44.66 11.86
CA LYS A 901 -8.62 44.09 11.03
C LYS A 901 -9.99 44.50 11.54
N ASP A 902 -10.25 44.36 12.84
CA ASP A 902 -11.55 44.68 13.43
C ASP A 902 -11.85 46.18 13.35
N LYS A 903 -10.86 47.03 13.61
CA LYS A 903 -11.03 48.49 13.64
C LYS A 903 -11.15 49.10 12.24
N ARG A 904 -10.30 48.68 11.29
CA ARG A 904 -10.16 49.36 9.99
C ARG A 904 -10.92 48.69 8.86
N PHE A 905 -11.03 47.36 8.87
CA PHE A 905 -11.68 46.61 7.80
C PHE A 905 -13.10 46.20 8.15
N LEU A 906 -13.32 45.53 9.29
CA LEU A 906 -14.68 45.10 9.67
C LEU A 906 -15.60 46.25 10.08
N ASN A 907 -15.09 47.16 10.92
CA ASN A 907 -15.86 48.30 11.43
C ASN A 907 -15.37 49.64 10.88
N GLY A 908 -14.49 49.62 9.87
CA GLY A 908 -13.94 50.81 9.23
C GLY A 908 -14.11 50.75 7.71
N ASN A 909 -13.53 51.74 7.02
CA ASN A 909 -13.70 51.93 5.58
C ASN A 909 -12.47 51.48 4.75
N ALA A 910 -11.60 50.65 5.32
CA ALA A 910 -10.47 50.13 4.55
C ALA A 910 -10.99 49.25 3.41
N THR A 911 -10.54 49.53 2.18
CA THR A 911 -10.92 48.78 0.99
C THR A 911 -10.33 47.39 1.01
N GLY A 912 -9.06 47.23 1.39
CA GLY A 912 -8.34 45.97 1.26
C GLY A 912 -7.96 45.34 2.59
N LEU A 913 -8.19 44.04 2.75
CA LEU A 913 -7.51 43.20 3.74
C LEU A 913 -6.47 42.32 3.03
N LEU A 914 -5.20 42.67 3.14
CA LEU A 914 -4.11 42.01 2.40
C LEU A 914 -3.51 40.88 3.24
N CYS A 915 -3.87 39.64 2.93
CA CYS A 915 -3.59 38.46 3.74
C CYS A 915 -2.52 37.56 3.13
N THR A 916 -1.66 37.00 3.99
CA THR A 916 -0.98 35.76 3.59
C THR A 916 -1.97 34.61 3.62
N LYS A 917 -1.89 33.69 2.65
CA LYS A 917 -2.72 32.46 2.63
C LYS A 917 -2.70 31.73 3.98
N ALA A 918 -1.54 31.64 4.64
CA ALA A 918 -1.40 30.99 5.94
C ALA A 918 -2.10 31.77 7.08
N SER A 919 -1.97 33.10 7.11
CA SER A 919 -2.58 33.93 8.15
C SER A 919 -4.10 34.01 8.00
N GLY A 920 -4.61 33.97 6.77
CA GLY A 920 -6.04 33.92 6.46
C GLY A 920 -6.74 32.62 6.86
N ARG A 921 -5.99 31.56 7.23
CA ARG A 921 -6.57 30.28 7.68
C ARG A 921 -7.23 30.34 9.05
N ALA A 922 -6.98 31.37 9.85
CA ALA A 922 -7.32 31.40 11.27
C ALA A 922 -8.82 31.56 11.62
N GLY A 923 -9.76 31.13 10.77
CA GLY A 923 -11.16 30.98 11.18
C GLY A 923 -12.05 32.21 10.97
N TYR A 924 -11.48 33.39 10.66
CA TYR A 924 -12.22 34.66 10.71
C TYR A 924 -13.47 34.69 9.82
N ASN A 925 -14.52 35.34 10.32
CA ASN A 925 -15.76 35.61 9.61
C ASN A 925 -15.67 37.01 8.97
N LEU A 926 -15.65 37.10 7.65
CA LEU A 926 -15.46 38.35 6.90
C LEU A 926 -16.54 38.54 5.82
N PRO A 927 -17.84 38.57 6.18
CA PRO A 927 -18.93 38.60 5.20
C PRO A 927 -19.00 39.92 4.41
N ASN A 928 -18.40 41.00 4.93
CA ASN A 928 -18.42 42.34 4.33
C ASN A 928 -17.59 42.44 3.04
N ALA A 929 -16.68 41.50 2.78
CA ALA A 929 -15.77 41.59 1.64
C ALA A 929 -16.46 41.23 0.34
N ASP A 930 -16.75 42.19 -0.52
CA ASP A 930 -17.41 42.00 -1.82
C ASP A 930 -16.60 41.16 -2.81
N TYR A 931 -15.28 41.26 -2.72
CA TYR A 931 -14.32 40.59 -3.58
C TYR A 931 -13.33 39.73 -2.78
N VAL A 932 -12.92 38.60 -3.37
CA VAL A 932 -11.74 37.85 -2.93
C VAL A 932 -10.80 37.69 -4.12
N LEU A 933 -9.61 38.27 -3.98
CA LEU A 933 -8.58 38.30 -5.01
C LEU A 933 -7.49 37.30 -4.62
N PHE A 934 -7.13 36.41 -5.55
CA PHE A 934 -5.97 35.54 -5.42
C PHE A 934 -4.84 36.07 -6.30
N TYR A 935 -3.83 36.67 -5.66
CA TYR A 935 -2.65 37.17 -6.36
C TYR A 935 -1.85 36.02 -6.98
N ASP A 936 -1.60 34.96 -6.21
CA ASP A 936 -0.90 33.76 -6.65
C ASP A 936 -1.76 32.52 -6.40
N ARG A 937 -1.58 31.47 -7.20
CA ARG A 937 -2.34 30.21 -7.07
C ARG A 937 -1.77 29.30 -6.00
N SER A 938 -2.61 28.46 -5.42
CA SER A 938 -2.21 27.45 -4.43
C SER A 938 -1.92 26.13 -5.14
N TRP A 939 -1.02 25.31 -4.58
CA TRP A 939 -0.86 23.93 -5.03
C TRP A 939 -2.01 23.01 -4.60
N THR A 940 -2.90 23.48 -3.71
CA THR A 940 -3.99 22.69 -3.14
C THR A 940 -5.30 23.48 -3.16
N TRP A 941 -6.33 22.89 -3.78
CA TRP A 941 -7.71 23.41 -3.84
C TRP A 941 -8.26 23.81 -2.47
N ARG A 942 -8.02 22.96 -1.45
CA ARG A 942 -8.49 23.20 -0.08
C ARG A 942 -8.11 24.59 0.46
N ILE A 943 -6.90 25.09 0.17
CA ILE A 943 -6.43 26.38 0.71
C ILE A 943 -7.26 27.51 0.11
N GLU A 944 -7.48 27.48 -1.21
CA GLU A 944 -8.31 28.46 -1.93
C GLU A 944 -9.76 28.37 -1.49
N TYR A 945 -10.31 27.15 -1.43
CA TYR A 945 -11.67 26.90 -0.96
C TYR A 945 -11.91 27.42 0.47
N GLN A 946 -10.98 27.15 1.40
CA GLN A 946 -11.08 27.65 2.78
C GLN A 946 -10.92 29.18 2.87
N ALA A 947 -10.13 29.78 1.99
CA ALA A 947 -9.94 31.22 1.92
C ALA A 947 -11.19 31.93 1.37
N MET A 948 -11.77 31.43 0.28
CA MET A 948 -13.06 31.86 -0.27
C MET A 948 -14.17 31.81 0.79
N ARG A 949 -14.24 30.71 1.55
CA ARG A 949 -15.25 30.49 2.62
C ARG A 949 -15.10 31.43 3.82
N ARG A 950 -14.11 32.33 3.84
CA ARG A 950 -14.03 33.44 4.82
C ARG A 950 -15.03 34.55 4.50
N ALA A 951 -15.23 34.84 3.22
CA ALA A 951 -16.20 35.81 2.73
C ALA A 951 -17.53 35.16 2.31
N LEU A 952 -17.46 33.96 1.72
CA LEU A 952 -18.63 33.23 1.22
C LEU A 952 -19.44 32.60 2.38
N ARG A 953 -20.36 33.39 2.95
CA ARG A 953 -21.19 33.04 4.12
C ARG A 953 -22.68 33.21 3.82
N TRP A 954 -23.51 32.49 4.56
CA TRP A 954 -24.97 32.48 4.39
C TRP A 954 -25.66 33.82 4.68
N ASN A 955 -25.07 34.66 5.54
CA ASN A 955 -25.61 35.95 5.93
C ASN A 955 -25.09 37.12 5.08
N ARG A 956 -24.35 36.83 4.01
CA ARG A 956 -23.84 37.84 3.07
C ARG A 956 -24.98 38.41 2.21
N LYS A 957 -24.87 39.68 1.84
CA LYS A 957 -25.70 40.33 0.82
C LYS A 957 -24.93 40.40 -0.50
N GLY A 958 -25.59 40.09 -1.63
CA GLY A 958 -24.99 40.15 -2.97
C GLY A 958 -24.04 38.98 -3.29
N ARG A 959 -23.67 38.86 -4.56
CA ARG A 959 -22.76 37.81 -5.04
C ARG A 959 -21.31 38.13 -4.70
N LEU A 960 -20.56 37.11 -4.31
CA LEU A 960 -19.12 37.21 -4.10
C LEU A 960 -18.41 37.09 -5.44
N LYS A 961 -17.50 38.01 -5.73
CA LYS A 961 -16.64 37.94 -6.91
C LYS A 961 -15.28 37.37 -6.53
N LEU A 962 -14.89 36.28 -7.18
CA LEU A 962 -13.55 35.69 -7.07
C LEU A 962 -12.73 36.11 -8.27
N VAL A 963 -11.56 36.70 -8.03
CA VAL A 963 -10.67 37.16 -9.09
C VAL A 963 -9.33 36.46 -8.96
N TYR A 964 -8.89 35.76 -10.00
CA TYR A 964 -7.58 35.13 -10.08
C TYR A 964 -6.69 35.90 -11.06
N PHE A 965 -5.45 36.19 -10.67
CA PHE A 965 -4.49 36.88 -11.54
C PHE A 965 -3.46 35.88 -12.08
N HIS A 966 -3.41 35.74 -13.40
CA HIS A 966 -2.47 34.85 -14.07
C HIS A 966 -1.53 35.63 -15.01
N LEU A 967 -0.27 35.23 -15.04
CA LEU A 967 0.63 35.59 -16.13
C LEU A 967 0.63 34.45 -17.17
N PRO A 968 0.40 34.74 -18.46
CA PRO A 968 0.31 33.73 -19.51
C PRO A 968 1.64 32.98 -19.65
N GLY A 969 1.55 31.66 -19.82
CA GLY A 969 2.72 30.78 -19.88
C GLY A 969 3.54 30.69 -18.59
N SER A 970 3.06 31.22 -17.46
CA SER A 970 3.81 31.19 -16.21
C SER A 970 3.42 30.01 -15.32
N ILE A 971 4.12 29.89 -14.18
CA ILE A 971 3.82 28.92 -13.12
C ILE A 971 2.37 29.00 -12.57
N ASP A 972 1.70 30.14 -12.72
CA ASP A 972 0.32 30.33 -12.25
C ASP A 972 -0.67 29.41 -12.99
N VAL A 973 -0.52 29.28 -14.32
CA VAL A 973 -1.39 28.44 -15.17
C VAL A 973 -1.23 26.96 -14.81
N TYR A 974 0.00 26.54 -14.48
CA TYR A 974 0.28 25.17 -14.04
C TYR A 974 -0.33 24.86 -12.67
N GLN A 975 -0.26 25.82 -11.75
CA GLN A 975 -0.92 25.67 -10.45
C GLN A 975 -2.45 25.59 -10.60
N ASP A 976 -3.03 26.33 -11.54
CA ASP A 976 -4.46 26.25 -11.86
C ASP A 976 -4.86 24.84 -12.34
N GLN A 977 -4.16 24.29 -13.33
CA GLN A 977 -4.39 22.93 -13.81
C GLN A 977 -4.32 21.91 -12.66
N MET A 978 -3.28 22.00 -11.82
CA MET A 978 -3.12 21.12 -10.65
C MET A 978 -4.31 21.21 -9.70
N VAL A 979 -4.79 22.41 -9.40
CA VAL A 979 -5.96 22.62 -8.55
C VAL A 979 -7.23 22.08 -9.19
N ALA A 980 -7.39 22.26 -10.50
CA ALA A 980 -8.54 21.79 -11.26
C ALA A 980 -8.66 20.25 -11.23
N HIS A 981 -7.59 19.51 -11.52
CA HIS A 981 -7.64 18.04 -11.44
C HIS A 981 -7.91 17.53 -10.01
N LYS A 982 -7.34 18.18 -8.98
CA LYS A 982 -7.60 17.82 -7.57
C LYS A 982 -9.06 18.03 -7.18
N ARG A 983 -9.68 19.09 -7.68
CA ARG A 983 -11.11 19.36 -7.50
C ARG A 983 -11.95 18.31 -8.23
N ASP A 984 -11.65 18.06 -9.50
CA ASP A 984 -12.39 17.10 -10.35
C ASP A 984 -12.39 15.69 -9.73
N ALA A 985 -11.24 15.18 -9.29
CA ALA A 985 -11.16 13.88 -8.62
C ALA A 985 -11.94 13.83 -7.29
N THR A 986 -11.97 14.94 -6.55
CA THR A 986 -12.73 15.04 -5.29
C THR A 986 -14.23 14.99 -5.56
N GLU A 987 -14.71 15.79 -6.50
CA GLU A 987 -16.13 15.86 -6.89
C GLU A 987 -16.59 14.55 -7.54
N ALA A 988 -15.77 13.94 -8.39
CA ALA A 988 -16.04 12.64 -8.98
C ALA A 988 -16.19 11.53 -7.93
N GLY A 989 -15.28 11.49 -6.94
CA GLY A 989 -15.28 10.45 -5.91
C GLY A 989 -16.38 10.62 -4.86
N LEU A 990 -16.64 11.85 -4.41
CA LEU A 990 -17.55 12.13 -3.30
C LEU A 990 -18.93 12.57 -3.74
N ASP A 991 -19.01 13.48 -4.70
CA ASP A 991 -20.27 14.12 -5.12
C ASP A 991 -20.86 13.44 -6.38
N TRP A 992 -20.20 12.38 -6.85
CA TRP A 992 -20.52 11.57 -8.03
C TRP A 992 -20.61 12.38 -9.33
N ALA A 993 -19.91 13.51 -9.38
CA ALA A 993 -19.78 14.30 -10.61
C ALA A 993 -19.16 13.44 -11.72
N THR A 994 -19.52 13.73 -12.97
CA THR A 994 -18.84 13.13 -14.12
C THR A 994 -17.47 13.77 -14.23
N PRO A 995 -16.37 12.99 -14.16
CA PRO A 995 -15.02 13.53 -14.33
C PRO A 995 -14.90 14.25 -15.68
N VAL A 996 -14.43 15.48 -15.66
CA VAL A 996 -14.24 16.27 -16.89
C VAL A 996 -12.81 16.17 -17.40
N LEU A 997 -11.83 16.04 -16.48
CA LEU A 997 -10.40 16.12 -16.78
C LEU A 997 -9.73 14.73 -16.77
N GLU A 998 -10.52 13.66 -16.85
CA GLU A 998 -10.04 12.27 -16.74
C GLU A 998 -9.24 11.85 -17.99
N ASP A 999 -9.75 12.22 -19.16
CA ASP A 999 -9.12 11.95 -20.47
C ASP A 999 -8.06 12.99 -20.85
N GLU A 1000 -7.98 14.12 -20.15
CA GLU A 1000 -6.91 15.10 -20.37
C GLU A 1000 -5.58 14.53 -19.86
N ALA A 1001 -4.53 14.66 -20.68
CA ALA A 1001 -3.18 14.31 -20.26
C ALA A 1001 -2.81 15.19 -19.07
N PHE A 1002 -2.59 14.56 -17.90
CA PHE A 1002 -2.08 15.29 -16.76
C PHE A 1002 -0.63 15.61 -17.09
N MET A 1003 -0.38 16.86 -17.42
CA MET A 1003 0.99 17.27 -17.68
C MET A 1003 1.70 17.34 -16.33
N HIS A 1004 2.57 16.36 -16.09
CA HIS A 1004 3.42 16.42 -14.93
C HIS A 1004 4.32 17.65 -15.00
N MET A 1005 4.72 18.15 -13.83
CA MET A 1005 5.56 19.34 -13.73
C MET A 1005 6.78 19.31 -14.66
N ASP A 1006 7.37 18.14 -14.90
CA ASP A 1006 8.54 18.00 -15.78
C ASP A 1006 8.17 18.19 -17.26
N THR A 1007 7.07 17.58 -17.73
CA THR A 1007 6.52 17.80 -19.07
C THR A 1007 6.00 19.22 -19.27
N LEU A 1008 5.39 19.81 -18.23
CA LEU A 1008 4.97 21.21 -18.23
C LEU A 1008 6.16 22.16 -18.35
N LEU A 1009 7.26 21.85 -17.67
CA LEU A 1009 8.50 22.62 -17.74
C LEU A 1009 9.19 22.44 -19.10
N ASP A 1010 9.18 21.24 -19.68
CA ASP A 1010 9.72 21.00 -21.02
C ASP A 1010 8.88 21.73 -22.08
N GLN A 1011 7.55 21.66 -21.99
CA GLN A 1011 6.67 22.39 -22.90
C GLN A 1011 6.75 23.91 -22.70
N PHE A 1012 6.92 24.38 -21.46
CA PHE A 1012 7.25 25.78 -21.18
C PHE A 1012 8.56 26.19 -21.85
N VAL A 1013 9.61 25.35 -21.76
CA VAL A 1013 10.90 25.58 -22.42
C VAL A 1013 10.77 25.57 -23.95
N ASP A 1014 9.94 24.68 -24.49
CA ASP A 1014 9.69 24.55 -25.93
C ASP A 1014 8.84 25.70 -26.47
N ASP A 1015 7.80 26.12 -25.75
CA ASP A 1015 6.95 27.28 -26.09
C ASP A 1015 7.77 28.57 -26.08
N LEU A 1016 8.72 28.72 -25.15
CA LEU A 1016 9.71 29.78 -25.17
C LEU A 1016 10.64 29.71 -26.40
N ALA A 1017 11.04 28.50 -26.81
CA ALA A 1017 11.84 28.30 -28.01
C ALA A 1017 11.05 28.58 -29.31
N VAL A 1018 9.74 28.31 -29.32
CA VAL A 1018 8.82 28.56 -30.45
C VAL A 1018 8.46 30.05 -30.57
N LEU A 1019 8.17 30.73 -29.45
CA LEU A 1019 8.04 32.20 -29.36
C LEU A 1019 9.31 32.93 -29.83
N HIS A 1020 10.44 32.20 -29.91
CA HIS A 1020 11.73 32.68 -30.39
C HIS A 1020 12.13 32.24 -31.82
N GLY A 1021 11.28 31.56 -32.58
CA GLY A 1021 11.37 31.51 -34.05
C GLY A 1021 12.74 31.19 -34.68
N ARG A 1022 13.35 30.05 -34.31
CA ARG A 1022 14.45 29.28 -34.98
C ARG A 1022 15.91 29.49 -34.53
N THR A 1023 16.52 28.31 -34.27
CA THR A 1023 17.93 27.90 -34.16
C THR A 1023 18.85 28.61 -33.15
N HIS A 1024 19.28 27.81 -32.17
CA HIS A 1024 20.19 27.97 -31.02
C HIS A 1024 21.46 28.87 -31.17
N ARG A 1025 21.76 29.44 -32.33
CA ARG A 1025 23.04 30.10 -32.63
C ARG A 1025 22.95 31.64 -32.71
N ASP A 1026 21.84 32.22 -33.19
CA ASP A 1026 21.77 33.66 -33.50
C ASP A 1026 21.22 34.52 -32.34
N GLN A 1027 20.38 33.96 -31.46
CA GLN A 1027 19.80 34.74 -30.35
C GLN A 1027 20.78 35.02 -29.20
N ARG A 1028 21.90 34.29 -29.16
CA ARG A 1028 23.04 34.59 -28.28
C ARG A 1028 23.77 35.87 -28.73
N GLU A 1029 23.63 36.27 -30.00
CA GLU A 1029 24.13 37.55 -30.50
C GLU A 1029 23.11 38.68 -30.30
N VAL A 1030 21.81 38.45 -30.51
CA VAL A 1030 20.77 39.47 -30.27
C VAL A 1030 20.65 39.87 -28.79
N LEU A 1031 20.76 38.91 -27.85
CA LEU A 1031 20.83 39.20 -26.41
C LEU A 1031 22.20 39.75 -25.96
N LYS A 1032 23.23 39.70 -26.81
CA LYS A 1032 24.53 40.38 -26.64
C LYS A 1032 24.56 41.76 -27.28
N GLU A 1033 23.67 42.06 -28.24
CA GLU A 1033 23.52 43.37 -28.86
C GLU A 1033 22.52 44.26 -28.09
N ALA A 1034 21.59 43.65 -27.34
CA ALA A 1034 20.64 44.35 -26.47
C ALA A 1034 21.12 44.55 -25.02
N ALA A 1035 22.27 43.97 -24.63
CA ALA A 1035 22.95 44.16 -23.34
C ALA A 1035 24.27 44.89 -23.56
#